data_AF-A0AAV9P5D1-F1
#
_entry.id   AF-A0AAV9P5D1-F1
#
_cell.length_a   1.000
_cell.length_b   1.000
_cell.length_c   1.000
_cell.angle_alpha   90.00
_cell.angle_beta   90.00
_cell.angle_gamma   90.00
#
_symmetry.space_group_name_H-M   'P 1'
#
loop_
_entity.id
_entity.type
_entity.pdbx_description
1 polymer ?
#
loop_
_entity_poly.entity_id
_entity_poly.type
_entity_poly.pdbx_seq_one_letter_code
_entity_poly.pdbx_strand_id
1 'polypeptide(L)'
;MDRRTTDSEWPIGYPFVASRDFTLPAPIPNVIAMRSGDHGKVTSKANTNGNICVQYPQDVSGNPGREGWVPRDDIRIGTSARIGEPILIQIDQNASAGRSGKTVCGLLSAWYEGRGDLPTEPEVITDLLKSESDIRQQTNKIVVGVGKVSSGLQQCLDRQDFTLWQLKGSAPDGEHDQHVGIYVIVHWDFIGQPEREPEPYAGSTARSFESRYGEHVDASKDPEKKGVHYNAARLARKHCIFPISYLNVDDAESPEVKLAEQVFMSLLQTTCKEVLNFKADGFTGETEEQDNKIGAPDSVSRVSKYYVQKADAVVLRKLADQVFERTGWPGGCDRSTGKKAFGSSAGLNWTSPLTGLRKARTIWTKTSIPGQFANFRRTDLVTRVATGGAGVPSLQVYLKHHTPTNTAWIALLRRDKPWPPENSKIHVVLELRLDGKPHTAGLARAPGVGALSDWANANQLGMRIEWQRDDGVWVQRQFQLRDDNEKLAYAPNGMTQNYNIANGLRGYVLQEQRTLSTEQQEWIWDFGIARVKEVYLDHLDQTIRVRDLPGSRVVPGPTFKTMQQIGQELVDLGAGRYARPSDTQYPIFPDGQQRSAGRSRKSCNACYANTVLGRSNTMCVEVPGQNTCERCQRYGRPCTFAHTRDLENNPALLRALTNPNEVPFTITSVDGNDKMERFRA
;
A
#
# COMPACT_ATOMS: atom_id res chain seq x y z
N MET A 1 -27.87 13.12 10.20
CA MET A 1 -29.23 13.05 10.75
C MET A 1 -29.20 12.19 12.00
N ASP A 2 -29.98 12.57 13.01
CA ASP A 2 -29.80 12.30 14.44
C ASP A 2 -29.77 10.81 14.83
N ARG A 3 -28.63 10.39 15.41
CA ARG A 3 -28.48 9.13 16.16
C ARG A 3 -28.97 9.33 17.60
N ARG A 4 -30.04 8.65 17.99
CA ARG A 4 -30.54 8.65 19.40
C ARG A 4 -29.58 7.90 20.35
N THR A 5 -28.96 8.69 21.23
CA THR A 5 -28.78 8.59 22.70
C THR A 5 -28.28 7.33 23.46
N THR A 6 -28.10 6.13 22.90
CA THR A 6 -27.60 4.98 23.75
C THR A 6 -26.52 4.09 23.13
N ASP A 7 -25.98 4.46 21.97
CA ASP A 7 -24.99 3.63 21.28
C ASP A 7 -23.65 3.56 22.06
N SER A 8 -23.24 2.37 22.49
CA SER A 8 -22.00 2.09 23.24
C SER A 8 -20.76 1.99 22.34
N GLU A 9 -20.95 2.13 21.02
CA GLU A 9 -19.92 2.04 19.98
C GLU A 9 -19.49 3.42 19.44
N TRP A 10 -19.23 4.39 20.33
CA TRP A 10 -18.62 5.65 19.90
C TRP A 10 -17.19 5.44 19.43
N PRO A 11 -16.83 5.92 18.24
CA PRO A 11 -15.56 5.53 17.63
C PRO A 11 -14.43 6.44 18.15
N ILE A 12 -13.70 5.94 19.16
CA ILE A 12 -12.46 6.54 19.64
C ILE A 12 -11.49 6.70 18.44
N GLY A 13 -10.83 7.86 18.36
CA GLY A 13 -9.90 8.22 17.29
C GLY A 13 -10.55 8.91 16.08
N TYR A 14 -11.86 9.17 16.08
CA TYR A 14 -12.51 9.83 14.95
C TYR A 14 -12.48 11.35 15.06
N PRO A 15 -12.36 12.08 13.93
CA PRO A 15 -12.39 13.52 13.93
C PRO A 15 -13.80 14.04 14.28
N PHE A 16 -13.86 15.15 14.99
CA PHE A 16 -15.09 15.90 15.23
C PHE A 16 -14.99 17.32 14.69
N VAL A 17 -16.15 17.92 14.42
CA VAL A 17 -16.32 19.35 14.16
C VAL A 17 -17.36 19.88 15.15
N ALA A 18 -17.05 20.91 15.91
CA ALA A 18 -18.01 21.54 16.80
C ALA A 18 -19.17 22.13 15.95
N SER A 19 -20.39 21.70 16.24
CA SER A 19 -21.59 22.12 15.51
C SER A 19 -22.06 23.51 15.93
N ARG A 20 -21.73 23.92 17.16
CA ARG A 20 -22.08 25.22 17.76
C ARG A 20 -21.04 25.61 18.81
N ASP A 21 -21.09 26.87 19.22
CA ASP A 21 -20.27 27.36 20.34
C ASP A 21 -20.71 26.69 21.65
N PHE A 22 -19.73 26.20 22.40
CA PHE A 22 -19.90 25.67 23.74
C PHE A 22 -19.03 26.49 24.70
N THR A 23 -19.67 27.31 25.53
CA THR A 23 -18.99 28.16 26.51
C THR A 23 -19.24 27.64 27.92
N LEU A 24 -18.22 27.77 28.76
CA LEU A 24 -18.28 27.35 30.15
C LEU A 24 -18.72 28.53 31.03
N PRO A 25 -19.82 28.40 31.81
CA PRO A 25 -20.25 29.45 32.73
C PRO A 25 -19.24 29.67 33.88
N ALA A 26 -18.43 28.66 34.20
CA ALA A 26 -17.28 28.71 35.10
C ALA A 26 -16.26 27.62 34.72
N PRO A 27 -14.98 27.71 35.08
CA PRO A 27 -13.99 26.68 34.81
C PRO A 27 -14.40 25.36 35.49
N ILE A 28 -14.82 24.37 34.70
CA ILE A 28 -15.09 23.01 35.18
C ILE A 28 -13.85 22.16 34.87
N PRO A 29 -13.28 21.42 35.85
CA PRO A 29 -12.14 20.56 35.61
C PRO A 29 -12.38 19.59 34.45
N ASN A 30 -11.42 19.51 33.54
CA ASN A 30 -11.43 18.64 32.36
C ASN A 30 -12.59 18.89 31.39
N VAL A 31 -13.30 20.02 31.45
CA VAL A 31 -14.25 20.42 30.41
C VAL A 31 -13.62 21.56 29.63
N ILE A 32 -13.72 21.52 28.31
CA ILE A 32 -13.13 22.55 27.43
C ILE A 32 -14.22 23.28 26.67
N ALA A 33 -14.06 24.60 26.54
CA ALA A 33 -14.92 25.40 25.67
C ALA A 33 -14.60 25.10 24.20
N MET A 34 -15.61 25.17 23.34
CA MET A 34 -15.48 25.01 21.90
C MET A 34 -16.13 26.17 21.16
N ARG A 35 -15.63 26.49 19.97
CA ARG A 35 -16.30 27.36 19.00
C ARG A 35 -16.84 26.55 17.85
N SER A 36 -17.95 26.96 17.25
CA SER A 36 -18.50 26.36 16.05
C SER A 36 -17.43 26.32 14.95
N GLY A 37 -17.26 25.16 14.34
CA GLY A 37 -16.20 24.91 13.37
C GLY A 37 -14.87 24.45 13.96
N ASP A 38 -14.70 24.40 15.28
CA ASP A 38 -13.51 23.80 15.89
C ASP A 38 -13.38 22.32 15.52
N HIS A 39 -12.15 21.87 15.27
CA HIS A 39 -11.85 20.50 14.90
C HIS A 39 -10.99 19.80 15.97
N GLY A 40 -11.14 18.49 16.09
CA GLY A 40 -10.27 17.65 16.91
C GLY A 40 -10.61 16.18 16.76
N LYS A 41 -10.22 15.32 17.71
CA LYS A 41 -10.54 13.89 17.70
C LYS A 41 -11.15 13.41 19.01
N VAL A 42 -11.98 12.37 18.94
CA VAL A 42 -12.57 11.72 20.12
C VAL A 42 -11.53 10.83 20.80
N THR A 43 -11.27 11.01 22.09
CA THR A 43 -10.27 10.21 22.84
C THR A 43 -10.90 9.23 23.81
N SER A 44 -12.11 9.51 24.31
CA SER A 44 -12.82 8.61 25.21
C SER A 44 -14.33 8.59 24.96
N LYS A 45 -14.98 7.49 25.34
CA LYS A 45 -16.43 7.30 25.23
C LYS A 45 -17.19 8.23 26.17
N ALA A 46 -18.50 8.33 25.95
CA ALA A 46 -19.36 9.20 26.75
C ALA A 46 -19.26 8.89 28.26
N ASN A 47 -19.12 9.91 29.10
CA ASN A 47 -19.22 9.76 30.55
C ASN A 47 -20.69 9.60 30.98
N THR A 48 -20.95 9.44 32.28
CA THR A 48 -22.32 9.30 32.84
C THR A 48 -23.24 10.48 32.52
N ASN A 49 -22.67 11.63 32.16
CA ASN A 49 -23.41 12.86 31.82
C ASN A 49 -23.61 13.00 30.30
N GLY A 50 -23.23 12.00 29.50
CA GLY A 50 -23.37 12.05 28.05
C GLY A 50 -22.32 12.91 27.32
N ASN A 51 -21.34 13.48 28.04
CA ASN A 51 -20.24 14.24 27.44
C ASN A 51 -19.19 13.32 26.87
N ILE A 52 -18.44 13.77 25.86
CA ILE A 52 -17.38 13.00 25.20
C ILE A 52 -16.04 13.68 25.41
N CYS A 53 -15.01 12.89 25.69
CA CYS A 53 -13.66 13.43 25.79
C CYS A 53 -13.09 13.58 24.39
N VAL A 54 -12.66 14.80 24.08
CA VAL A 54 -12.05 15.16 22.80
C VAL A 54 -10.69 15.80 23.03
N GLN A 55 -9.82 15.65 22.04
CA GLN A 55 -8.50 16.27 21.99
C GLN A 55 -8.44 17.18 20.77
N TYR A 56 -8.14 18.45 20.99
CA TYR A 56 -7.79 19.38 19.92
C TYR A 56 -6.48 18.94 19.23
N PRO A 57 -6.26 19.27 17.96
CA PRO A 57 -4.97 19.04 17.31
C PRO A 57 -3.86 19.72 18.13
N GLN A 58 -2.66 19.13 18.09
CA GLN A 58 -1.47 19.79 18.61
C GLN A 58 -1.34 21.17 17.97
N ASP A 59 -0.96 22.17 18.76
CA ASP A 59 -0.65 23.46 18.18
C ASP A 59 0.62 23.35 17.30
N VAL A 60 0.85 24.36 16.46
CA VAL A 60 2.04 24.46 15.60
C VAL A 60 3.37 24.43 16.36
N SER A 61 3.35 24.58 17.68
CA SER A 61 4.52 24.52 18.55
C SER A 61 4.75 23.14 19.16
N GLY A 62 3.93 22.14 18.82
CA GLY A 62 4.05 20.77 19.31
C GLY A 62 3.54 20.56 20.72
N ASN A 63 2.85 21.55 21.32
CA ASN A 63 2.21 21.34 22.60
C ASN A 63 1.05 20.35 22.42
N PRO A 64 0.85 19.41 23.36
CA PRO A 64 -0.30 18.52 23.32
C PRO A 64 -1.57 19.38 23.28
N GLY A 65 -2.38 19.17 22.24
CA GLY A 65 -3.66 19.85 22.12
C GLY A 65 -4.51 19.58 23.36
N ARG A 66 -5.29 20.57 23.78
CA ARG A 66 -6.11 20.49 24.99
C ARG A 66 -7.06 19.30 24.89
N GLU A 67 -7.05 18.46 25.90
CA GLU A 67 -7.97 17.34 26.04
C GLU A 67 -9.01 17.65 27.12
N GLY A 68 -10.26 17.31 26.85
CA GLY A 68 -11.35 17.51 27.80
C GLY A 68 -12.70 17.08 27.27
N TRP A 69 -13.67 17.06 28.17
CA TRP A 69 -15.05 16.70 27.94
C TRP A 69 -15.81 17.84 27.27
N VAL A 70 -16.67 17.47 26.32
CA VAL A 70 -17.57 18.39 25.63
C VAL A 70 -18.95 17.74 25.46
N PRO A 71 -20.05 18.51 25.40
CA PRO A 71 -21.37 17.94 25.18
C PRO A 71 -21.43 17.26 23.82
N ARG A 72 -21.95 16.03 23.81
CA ARG A 72 -22.05 15.21 22.61
C ARG A 72 -22.84 15.87 21.49
N ASP A 73 -23.91 16.57 21.84
CA ASP A 73 -24.80 17.21 20.87
C ASP A 73 -24.16 18.44 20.19
N ASP A 74 -23.04 18.91 20.75
CA ASP A 74 -22.31 20.09 20.28
C ASP A 74 -21.21 19.72 19.28
N ILE A 75 -21.06 18.43 18.93
CA ILE A 75 -20.05 17.96 17.99
C ILE A 75 -20.66 17.06 16.89
N ARG A 76 -20.15 17.20 15.67
CA ARG A 76 -20.41 16.32 14.53
C ARG A 76 -19.17 15.49 14.27
N ILE A 77 -19.28 14.18 14.40
CA ILE A 77 -18.16 13.27 14.08
C ILE A 77 -18.14 12.99 12.58
N GLY A 78 -16.94 13.02 11.99
CA GLY A 78 -16.70 12.59 10.62
C GLY A 78 -16.99 11.10 10.42
N THR A 79 -17.30 10.68 9.19
CA THR A 79 -17.56 9.25 8.88
C THR A 79 -16.29 8.41 8.73
N SER A 80 -15.10 9.01 8.87
CA SER A 80 -13.81 8.34 8.80
C SER A 80 -12.82 8.92 9.80
N ALA A 81 -11.93 8.08 10.34
CA ALA A 81 -10.92 8.46 11.32
C ALA A 81 -9.78 9.35 10.77
N ARG A 82 -9.77 9.69 9.47
CA ARG A 82 -8.57 10.24 8.80
C ARG A 82 -8.79 11.42 7.85
N ILE A 83 -10.01 11.95 7.72
CA ILE A 83 -10.19 13.20 6.97
C ILE A 83 -9.83 14.36 7.91
N GLY A 84 -8.62 14.89 7.75
CA GLY A 84 -8.17 16.11 8.43
C GLY A 84 -7.06 15.91 9.46
N GLU A 85 -6.68 14.67 9.81
CA GLU A 85 -5.41 14.49 10.52
C GLU A 85 -4.28 14.82 9.53
N PRO A 86 -3.47 15.85 9.81
CA PRO A 86 -2.29 16.08 8.99
C PRO A 86 -1.42 14.83 9.12
N ILE A 87 -0.97 14.27 8.00
CA ILE A 87 0.12 13.30 8.06
C ILE A 87 1.24 14.04 8.79
N LEU A 88 1.72 13.48 9.89
CA LEU A 88 2.80 14.05 10.69
C LEU A 88 4.10 13.93 9.89
N ILE A 89 4.19 14.71 8.81
CA ILE A 89 5.36 14.81 7.95
C ILE A 89 6.45 15.46 8.80
N GLN A 90 7.37 14.66 9.32
CA GLN A 90 8.55 15.19 9.98
C GLN A 90 9.41 15.84 8.90
N ILE A 91 9.37 17.18 8.85
CA ILE A 91 10.26 17.93 7.97
C ILE A 91 11.58 18.06 8.71
N ASP A 92 12.64 17.48 8.15
CA ASP A 92 13.97 17.68 8.65
C ASP A 92 14.33 19.18 8.57
N GLN A 93 14.28 19.86 9.73
CA GLN A 93 14.61 21.27 9.82
C GLN A 93 16.11 21.54 9.58
N ASN A 94 16.94 20.50 9.72
CA ASN A 94 18.39 20.53 9.53
C ASN A 94 18.82 20.27 8.08
N ALA A 95 17.87 20.04 7.16
CA ALA A 95 18.19 20.05 5.74
C ALA A 95 18.82 21.41 5.39
N SER A 96 20.11 21.38 5.04
CA SER A 96 20.97 22.54 4.78
C SER A 96 20.59 23.34 3.52
N ALA A 97 19.53 22.93 2.83
CA ALA A 97 18.99 23.61 1.67
C ALA A 97 17.97 24.68 2.09
N GLY A 98 17.84 25.74 1.29
CA GLY A 98 16.85 26.80 1.48
C GLY A 98 15.40 26.28 1.51
N ARG A 99 14.42 27.21 1.49
CA ARG A 99 12.99 26.84 1.57
C ARG A 99 12.59 25.80 0.54
N SER A 100 13.06 25.95 -0.70
CA SER A 100 12.78 25.02 -1.79
C SER A 100 13.29 23.61 -1.47
N GLY A 101 14.51 23.45 -0.97
CA GLY A 101 15.05 22.14 -0.60
C GLY A 101 14.31 21.49 0.58
N LYS A 102 13.92 22.28 1.59
CA LYS A 102 13.03 21.80 2.68
C LYS A 102 11.68 21.34 2.14
N THR A 103 11.14 22.05 1.16
CA THR A 103 9.86 21.72 0.50
C THR A 103 9.99 20.46 -0.36
N VAL A 104 11.08 20.31 -1.12
CA VAL A 104 11.36 19.08 -1.90
C VAL A 104 11.47 17.88 -0.95
N CYS A 105 12.25 17.98 0.11
CA CYS A 105 12.37 16.91 1.12
C CYS A 105 11.02 16.55 1.75
N GLY A 106 10.23 17.57 2.11
CA GLY A 106 8.89 17.40 2.66
C GLY A 106 7.94 16.71 1.67
N LEU A 107 7.97 17.06 0.39
CA LEU A 107 7.17 16.42 -0.66
C LEU A 107 7.53 14.94 -0.81
N LEU A 108 8.83 14.63 -0.93
CA LEU A 108 9.29 13.24 -1.06
C LEU A 108 8.92 12.39 0.16
N SER A 109 9.06 12.95 1.36
CA SER A 109 8.66 12.29 2.61
C SER A 109 7.15 12.05 2.67
N ALA A 110 6.36 13.09 2.38
CA ALA A 110 4.90 13.02 2.37
C ALA A 110 4.37 12.02 1.35
N TRP A 111 4.99 11.94 0.17
CA TRP A 111 4.63 10.94 -0.82
C TRP A 111 5.05 9.54 -0.44
N TYR A 112 6.22 9.36 0.17
CA TYR A 112 6.61 8.06 0.70
C TYR A 112 5.60 7.60 1.76
N GLU A 113 5.32 8.40 2.78
CA GLU A 113 4.36 8.05 3.85
C GLU A 113 2.93 7.90 3.33
N GLY A 114 2.50 8.81 2.46
CA GLY A 114 1.15 8.87 1.88
C GLY A 114 0.94 7.96 0.66
N ARG A 115 1.96 7.22 0.20
CA ARG A 115 1.84 6.38 -1.00
C ARG A 115 0.69 5.39 -0.90
N GLY A 116 0.37 4.91 0.31
CA GLY A 116 -0.75 4.01 0.56
C GLY A 116 -2.10 4.53 0.05
N ASP A 117 -2.28 5.85 0.04
CA ASP A 117 -3.53 6.51 -0.33
C ASP A 117 -3.67 6.73 -1.85
N LEU A 118 -2.59 6.55 -2.62
CA LEU A 118 -2.62 6.70 -4.08
C LEU A 118 -3.40 5.54 -4.74
N PRO A 119 -4.38 5.84 -5.62
CA PRO A 119 -5.07 4.84 -6.43
C PRO A 119 -4.14 3.98 -7.30
N THR A 120 -3.02 4.54 -7.74
CA THR A 120 -1.96 3.82 -8.45
C THR A 120 -0.82 3.48 -7.49
N GLU A 121 -0.02 2.46 -7.84
CA GLU A 121 1.21 2.14 -7.12
C GLU A 121 2.37 2.90 -7.78
N PRO A 122 2.90 3.95 -7.14
CA PRO A 122 4.00 4.72 -7.72
C PRO A 122 5.33 3.99 -7.47
N GLU A 123 5.70 3.08 -8.38
CA GLU A 123 6.95 2.31 -8.22
C GLU A 123 8.18 3.19 -8.02
N VAL A 124 8.20 4.34 -8.69
CA VAL A 124 9.24 5.35 -8.52
C VAL A 124 9.45 5.73 -7.05
N ILE A 125 8.37 5.84 -6.27
CA ILE A 125 8.44 6.12 -4.83
C ILE A 125 8.96 4.89 -4.06
N THR A 126 8.46 3.69 -4.35
CA THR A 126 8.88 2.48 -3.62
C THR A 126 10.33 2.08 -3.92
N ASP A 127 10.80 2.39 -5.11
CA ASP A 127 12.14 2.02 -5.56
C ASP A 127 13.19 3.03 -5.09
N LEU A 128 12.86 4.33 -5.13
CA LEU A 128 13.82 5.41 -4.84
C LEU A 128 13.75 5.97 -3.42
N LEU A 129 12.68 5.75 -2.65
CA LEU A 129 12.46 6.42 -1.36
C LEU A 129 12.33 5.44 -0.19
N LYS A 130 13.11 4.36 -0.17
CA LYS A 130 12.98 3.25 0.80
C LYS A 130 13.35 3.65 2.23
N SER A 131 14.21 4.66 2.36
CA SER A 131 14.72 5.17 3.64
C SER A 131 14.79 6.69 3.66
N GLU A 132 14.94 7.25 4.85
CA GLU A 132 15.20 8.69 5.03
C GLU A 132 16.49 9.13 4.31
N SER A 133 17.52 8.26 4.28
CA SER A 133 18.75 8.51 3.53
C SER A 133 18.48 8.65 2.04
N ASP A 134 17.63 7.79 1.47
CA ASP A 134 17.28 7.87 0.05
C ASP A 134 16.49 9.15 -0.26
N ILE A 135 15.55 9.53 0.62
CA ILE A 135 14.82 10.80 0.51
C ILE A 135 15.79 12.00 0.49
N ARG A 136 16.77 12.02 1.40
CA ARG A 136 17.81 13.07 1.44
C ARG A 136 18.67 13.05 0.18
N GLN A 137 19.06 11.87 -0.31
CA GLN A 137 19.85 11.72 -1.53
C GLN A 137 19.09 12.26 -2.75
N GLN A 138 17.82 11.90 -2.92
CA GLN A 138 16.99 12.37 -4.03
C GLN A 138 16.70 13.87 -3.93
N THR A 139 16.46 14.38 -2.71
CA THR A 139 16.36 15.83 -2.46
C THR A 139 17.62 16.55 -2.93
N ASN A 140 18.80 16.07 -2.52
CA ASN A 140 20.07 16.68 -2.91
C ASN A 140 20.29 16.64 -4.42
N LYS A 141 19.97 15.52 -5.10
CA LYS A 141 20.07 15.42 -6.56
C LYS A 141 19.22 16.49 -7.25
N ILE A 142 17.97 16.67 -6.82
CA ILE A 142 17.04 17.67 -7.39
C ILE A 142 17.53 19.09 -7.13
N VAL A 143 17.87 19.42 -5.88
CA VAL A 143 18.31 20.79 -5.49
C VAL A 143 19.64 21.17 -6.13
N VAL A 144 20.62 20.26 -6.15
CA VAL A 144 21.88 20.48 -6.87
C VAL A 144 21.62 20.66 -8.37
N GLY A 145 20.65 19.92 -8.93
CA GLY A 145 20.23 20.06 -10.32
C GLY A 145 19.69 21.45 -10.66
N VAL A 146 18.95 22.09 -9.75
CA VAL A 146 18.53 23.50 -9.87
C VAL A 146 19.75 24.42 -9.88
N GLY A 147 20.67 24.24 -8.93
CA GLY A 147 21.88 25.06 -8.83
C GLY A 147 22.81 24.95 -10.05
N LYS A 148 22.81 23.80 -10.74
CA LYS A 148 23.53 23.60 -12.01
C LYS A 148 22.93 24.38 -13.17
N VAL A 149 21.63 24.67 -13.16
CA VAL A 149 21.01 25.53 -14.17
C VAL A 149 21.48 26.97 -13.97
N SER A 150 21.28 27.51 -12.76
CA SER A 150 21.90 28.76 -12.33
C SER A 150 21.78 28.92 -10.81
N SER A 151 22.73 29.64 -10.20
CA SER A 151 22.63 30.03 -8.79
C SER A 151 21.45 30.97 -8.52
N GLY A 152 21.09 31.82 -9.50
CA GLY A 152 19.95 32.73 -9.42
C GLY A 152 18.61 32.01 -9.36
N LEU A 153 18.47 30.86 -10.02
CA LEU A 153 17.24 30.08 -10.05
C LEU A 153 16.90 29.49 -8.67
N GLN A 154 17.91 28.93 -7.99
CA GLN A 154 17.78 28.44 -6.62
C GLN A 154 17.35 29.57 -5.67
N GLN A 155 18.00 30.74 -5.78
CA GLN A 155 17.64 31.92 -4.99
C GLN A 155 16.22 32.40 -5.29
N CYS A 156 15.79 32.35 -6.55
CA CYS A 156 14.43 32.70 -6.96
C CYS A 156 13.40 31.77 -6.32
N LEU A 157 13.60 30.45 -6.37
CA LEU A 157 12.71 29.46 -5.76
C LEU A 157 12.66 29.60 -4.22
N ASP A 158 13.72 30.08 -3.58
CA ASP A 158 13.75 30.31 -2.14
C ASP A 158 13.01 31.58 -1.68
N ARG A 159 12.48 32.40 -2.59
CA ARG A 159 11.65 33.58 -2.26
C ARG A 159 10.20 33.20 -1.95
N GLN A 160 9.49 34.01 -1.17
CA GLN A 160 8.05 33.80 -0.92
C GLN A 160 7.15 34.40 -2.00
N ASP A 161 7.71 35.30 -2.81
CA ASP A 161 6.97 36.17 -3.73
C ASP A 161 7.40 35.98 -5.19
N PHE A 162 8.13 34.91 -5.52
CA PHE A 162 8.63 34.71 -6.89
C PHE A 162 7.50 34.58 -7.90
N THR A 163 7.64 35.19 -9.07
CA THR A 163 6.69 35.07 -10.19
C THR A 163 7.22 34.13 -11.27
N LEU A 164 6.35 33.68 -12.18
CA LEU A 164 6.77 32.87 -13.33
C LEU A 164 7.81 33.58 -14.20
N TRP A 165 7.71 34.90 -14.34
CA TRP A 165 8.69 35.70 -15.11
C TRP A 165 10.03 35.89 -14.39
N GLN A 166 10.03 35.97 -13.06
CA GLN A 166 11.28 35.96 -12.29
C GLN A 166 11.96 34.59 -12.36
N LEU A 167 11.17 33.52 -12.37
CA LEU A 167 11.67 32.16 -12.58
C LEU A 167 12.31 32.04 -13.97
N LYS A 168 11.60 32.46 -15.04
CA LYS A 168 12.14 32.51 -16.41
C LYS A 168 13.42 33.34 -16.49
N GLY A 169 13.42 34.55 -15.89
CA GLY A 169 14.55 35.48 -15.94
C GLY A 169 15.77 35.03 -15.14
N SER A 170 15.60 34.06 -14.24
CA SER A 170 16.70 33.45 -13.48
C SER A 170 17.31 32.24 -14.18
N ALA A 171 16.63 31.69 -15.20
CA ALA A 171 17.18 30.64 -16.04
C ALA A 171 18.10 31.25 -17.12
N PRO A 172 19.20 30.58 -17.50
CA PRO A 172 20.08 31.06 -18.56
C PRO A 172 19.34 31.13 -19.90
N ASP A 173 19.57 32.19 -20.67
CA ASP A 173 19.18 32.26 -22.07
C ASP A 173 20.29 31.59 -22.93
N GLY A 174 19.99 30.61 -23.78
CA GLY A 174 20.97 30.02 -24.71
C GLY A 174 20.78 28.52 -25.01
N GLU A 175 21.69 27.95 -25.82
CA GLU A 175 21.74 26.51 -26.11
C GLU A 175 22.03 25.71 -24.83
N HIS A 176 21.23 24.68 -24.58
CA HIS A 176 21.37 23.79 -23.42
C HIS A 176 21.75 22.40 -23.92
N ASP A 177 23.04 22.22 -24.15
CA ASP A 177 23.58 20.98 -24.72
C ASP A 177 23.45 19.80 -23.77
N GLN A 178 22.96 18.68 -24.32
CA GLN A 178 23.09 17.29 -23.84
C GLN A 178 22.70 16.97 -22.39
N HIS A 179 21.93 17.81 -21.71
CA HIS A 179 21.50 17.54 -20.33
C HIS A 179 20.12 16.92 -20.25
N VAL A 180 20.01 15.80 -19.52
CA VAL A 180 18.73 15.27 -19.03
C VAL A 180 18.22 16.17 -17.92
N GLY A 181 16.94 16.53 -17.93
CA GLY A 181 16.44 17.43 -16.91
C GLY A 181 14.97 17.78 -17.01
N ILE A 182 14.57 18.73 -16.17
CA ILE A 182 13.22 19.27 -16.05
C ILE A 182 13.19 20.65 -16.69
N TYR A 183 12.15 20.94 -17.46
CA TYR A 183 11.86 22.27 -18.01
C TYR A 183 10.46 22.75 -17.61
N VAL A 184 10.27 24.05 -17.81
CA VAL A 184 8.95 24.69 -17.81
C VAL A 184 8.70 25.29 -19.20
N ILE A 185 7.51 25.04 -19.75
CA ILE A 185 6.97 25.78 -20.90
C ILE A 185 5.90 26.73 -20.38
N VAL A 186 5.92 27.97 -20.87
CA VAL A 186 4.89 28.97 -20.56
C VAL A 186 4.22 29.39 -21.86
N HIS A 187 2.89 29.39 -21.88
CA HIS A 187 2.06 29.84 -22.99
C HIS A 187 1.31 31.12 -22.61
N TRP A 188 1.27 32.13 -23.48
CA TRP A 188 0.54 33.39 -23.23
C TRP A 188 0.14 34.10 -24.53
N ASP A 189 -0.58 35.22 -24.39
CA ASP A 189 -1.12 36.00 -25.52
C ASP A 189 -2.06 35.12 -26.38
N PHE A 190 -3.13 34.64 -25.76
CA PHE A 190 -4.03 33.66 -26.35
C PHE A 190 -4.99 34.31 -27.36
N ILE A 191 -5.09 33.72 -28.55
CA ILE A 191 -5.96 34.15 -29.65
C ILE A 191 -7.41 34.15 -29.18
N GLY A 192 -8.04 35.33 -29.24
CA GLY A 192 -9.43 35.51 -28.84
C GLY A 192 -9.69 35.42 -27.33
N GLN A 193 -8.64 35.36 -26.50
CA GLN A 193 -8.71 35.27 -25.03
C GLN A 193 -7.66 36.18 -24.36
N PRO A 194 -7.68 37.51 -24.59
CA PRO A 194 -6.66 38.43 -24.07
C PRO A 194 -6.60 38.50 -22.54
N GLU A 195 -7.68 38.13 -21.85
CA GLU A 195 -7.78 38.05 -20.38
C GLU A 195 -7.12 36.79 -19.79
N ARG A 196 -6.76 35.81 -20.62
CA ARG A 196 -6.18 34.55 -20.15
C ARG A 196 -4.74 34.75 -19.70
N GLU A 197 -4.50 34.46 -18.42
CA GLU A 197 -3.18 34.58 -17.79
C GLU A 197 -2.18 33.54 -18.33
N PRO A 198 -0.85 33.77 -18.23
CA PRO A 198 0.16 32.84 -18.70
C PRO A 198 0.08 31.46 -18.03
N GLU A 199 0.04 30.39 -18.82
CA GLU A 199 -0.17 29.02 -18.33
C GLU A 199 1.11 28.18 -18.36
N PRO A 200 1.58 27.67 -17.21
CA PRO A 200 2.78 26.85 -17.13
C PRO A 200 2.51 25.35 -17.32
N TYR A 201 3.46 24.69 -17.97
CA TYR A 201 3.60 23.24 -18.09
C TYR A 201 4.98 22.84 -17.60
N ALA A 202 5.07 21.88 -16.67
CA ALA A 202 6.34 21.28 -16.27
C ALA A 202 6.54 19.96 -16.99
N GLY A 203 7.73 19.69 -17.52
CA GLY A 203 8.00 18.44 -18.22
C GLY A 203 9.46 18.02 -18.11
N SER A 204 9.76 16.82 -18.59
CA SER A 204 11.11 16.27 -18.63
C SER A 204 11.60 16.01 -20.06
N THR A 205 12.92 15.97 -20.25
CA THR A 205 13.60 15.62 -21.51
C THR A 205 14.88 14.82 -21.26
N ALA A 206 15.17 13.85 -22.13
CA ALA A 206 16.46 13.15 -22.24
C ALA A 206 17.36 13.78 -23.31
N ARG A 207 16.75 14.58 -24.18
CA ARG A 207 17.39 15.24 -25.31
C ARG A 207 17.77 16.66 -24.88
N SER A 208 18.48 17.37 -25.75
CA SER A 208 18.64 18.81 -25.58
C SER A 208 17.27 19.50 -25.43
N PHE A 209 17.23 20.54 -24.61
CA PHE A 209 16.00 21.30 -24.38
C PHE A 209 15.47 21.92 -25.67
N GLU A 210 16.38 22.30 -26.58
CA GLU A 210 16.05 22.82 -27.91
C GLU A 210 15.37 21.77 -28.79
N SER A 211 15.89 20.53 -28.82
CA SER A 211 15.24 19.44 -29.56
C SER A 211 13.82 19.20 -29.04
N ARG A 212 13.66 19.17 -27.72
CA ARG A 212 12.34 18.99 -27.09
C ARG A 212 11.41 20.17 -27.35
N TYR A 213 11.94 21.39 -27.44
CA TYR A 213 11.17 22.57 -27.82
C TYR A 213 10.63 22.46 -29.23
N GLY A 214 11.48 22.10 -30.20
CA GLY A 214 11.08 21.86 -31.59
C GLY A 214 9.96 20.83 -31.69
N GLU A 215 10.07 19.72 -30.95
CA GLU A 215 9.02 18.70 -30.87
C GLU A 215 7.68 19.24 -30.37
N HIS A 216 7.69 20.09 -29.33
CA HIS A 216 6.47 20.69 -28.80
C HIS A 216 5.86 21.71 -29.77
N VAL A 217 6.70 22.49 -30.44
CA VAL A 217 6.27 23.42 -31.49
C VAL A 217 5.60 22.66 -32.62
N ASP A 218 6.21 21.58 -33.10
CA ASP A 218 5.66 20.77 -34.19
C ASP A 218 4.39 20.05 -33.76
N ALA A 219 4.36 19.47 -32.56
CA ALA A 219 3.18 18.83 -31.98
C ALA A 219 2.03 19.82 -31.76
N SER A 220 2.30 21.09 -31.47
CA SER A 220 1.26 22.12 -31.33
C SER A 220 0.55 22.39 -32.67
N LYS A 221 1.27 22.32 -33.79
CA LYS A 221 0.71 22.53 -35.13
C LYS A 221 -0.15 21.34 -35.61
N ASP A 222 0.08 20.15 -35.05
CA ASP A 222 -0.65 18.93 -35.41
C ASP A 222 -2.03 18.89 -34.71
N PRO A 223 -3.15 19.00 -35.47
CA PRO A 223 -4.50 18.95 -34.89
C PRO A 223 -4.86 17.56 -34.31
N GLU A 224 -4.14 16.50 -34.69
CA GLU A 224 -4.35 15.15 -34.15
C GLU A 224 -3.75 15.00 -32.74
N LYS A 225 -2.78 15.84 -32.35
CA LYS A 225 -2.25 15.87 -30.98
C LYS A 225 -3.29 16.47 -30.03
N LYS A 226 -4.03 15.59 -29.37
CA LYS A 226 -5.03 15.92 -28.35
C LYS A 226 -4.40 15.90 -26.96
N GLY A 227 -4.32 17.07 -26.32
CA GLY A 227 -3.86 17.22 -24.94
C GLY A 227 -4.02 18.67 -24.48
N VAL A 228 -4.27 18.89 -23.18
CA VAL A 228 -4.53 20.24 -22.64
C VAL A 228 -3.39 21.21 -22.95
N HIS A 229 -2.14 20.77 -22.75
CA HIS A 229 -0.96 21.54 -23.10
C HIS A 229 -0.91 21.93 -24.59
N TYR A 230 -1.18 21.01 -25.51
CA TYR A 230 -1.16 21.29 -26.95
C TYR A 230 -2.35 22.14 -27.41
N ASN A 231 -3.51 22.00 -26.76
CA ASN A 231 -4.65 22.90 -26.98
C ASN A 231 -4.31 24.34 -26.56
N ALA A 232 -3.66 24.52 -25.41
CA ALA A 232 -3.19 25.82 -24.97
C ALA A 232 -2.12 26.38 -25.92
N ALA A 233 -1.15 25.56 -26.32
CA ALA A 233 -0.09 25.95 -27.26
C ALA A 233 -0.64 26.46 -28.60
N ARG A 234 -1.67 25.81 -29.16
CA ARG A 234 -2.34 26.25 -30.41
C ARG A 234 -2.99 27.61 -30.31
N LEU A 235 -3.52 27.94 -29.15
CA LEU A 235 -4.19 29.21 -28.91
C LEU A 235 -3.19 30.31 -28.56
N ALA A 236 -2.01 29.98 -28.06
CA ALA A 236 -1.01 30.96 -27.64
C ALA A 236 -0.23 31.53 -28.82
N ARG A 237 -0.14 32.86 -28.91
CA ARG A 237 0.74 33.55 -29.88
C ARG A 237 2.19 33.53 -29.44
N LYS A 238 2.42 33.40 -28.13
CA LYS A 238 3.76 33.45 -27.54
C LYS A 238 3.95 32.30 -26.57
N HIS A 239 5.15 31.73 -26.62
CA HIS A 239 5.56 30.68 -25.70
C HIS A 239 7.08 30.74 -25.48
N CYS A 240 7.53 30.18 -24.36
CA CYS A 240 8.95 30.01 -24.08
C CYS A 240 9.16 28.72 -23.30
N ILE A 241 10.33 28.12 -23.48
CA ILE A 241 10.82 27.00 -22.68
C ILE A 241 12.06 27.46 -21.92
N PHE A 242 12.24 26.98 -20.69
CA PHE A 242 13.50 27.15 -19.97
C PHE A 242 13.74 25.98 -19.01
N PRO A 243 15.01 25.59 -18.79
CA PRO A 243 15.36 24.54 -17.85
C PRO A 243 15.12 25.00 -16.41
N ILE A 244 14.70 24.08 -15.54
CA ILE A 244 14.56 24.32 -14.09
C ILE A 244 15.47 23.42 -13.25
N SER A 245 15.89 22.26 -13.77
CA SER A 245 16.84 21.39 -13.09
C SER A 245 17.56 20.48 -14.07
N TYR A 246 18.90 20.39 -13.97
CA TYR A 246 19.70 19.40 -14.68
C TYR A 246 19.97 18.17 -13.80
N LEU A 247 19.62 16.99 -14.30
CA LEU A 247 19.76 15.74 -13.58
C LEU A 247 20.95 14.97 -14.14
N ASN A 248 21.78 14.41 -13.24
CA ASN A 248 22.93 13.59 -13.63
C ASN A 248 22.49 12.14 -13.81
N VAL A 249 21.75 11.88 -14.88
CA VAL A 249 21.18 10.57 -15.24
C VAL A 249 21.23 10.40 -16.74
N ASP A 250 21.43 9.15 -17.19
CA ASP A 250 21.66 8.86 -18.61
C ASP A 250 20.35 8.76 -19.43
N ASP A 251 19.18 8.67 -18.77
CA ASP A 251 17.88 8.43 -19.39
C ASP A 251 16.76 9.27 -18.75
N ALA A 252 15.87 9.87 -19.54
CA ALA A 252 14.70 10.60 -19.07
C ALA A 252 13.55 9.71 -18.64
N GLU A 253 13.54 8.45 -19.07
CA GLU A 253 12.60 7.48 -18.55
C GLU A 253 13.03 6.93 -17.18
N SER A 254 14.20 7.35 -16.68
CA SER A 254 14.68 6.98 -15.34
C SER A 254 13.67 7.36 -14.26
N PRO A 255 13.51 6.53 -13.22
CA PRO A 255 12.66 6.84 -12.08
C PRO A 255 12.98 8.21 -11.45
N GLU A 256 14.24 8.62 -11.42
CA GLU A 256 14.68 9.90 -10.86
C GLU A 256 14.11 11.10 -11.61
N VAL A 257 14.02 11.03 -12.94
CA VAL A 257 13.49 12.11 -13.78
C VAL A 257 11.98 12.24 -13.56
N LYS A 258 11.26 11.12 -13.51
CA LYS A 258 9.81 11.11 -13.19
C LYS A 258 9.53 11.66 -11.80
N LEU A 259 10.37 11.31 -10.83
CA LEU A 259 10.29 11.84 -9.47
C LEU A 259 10.48 13.36 -9.45
N ALA A 260 11.53 13.85 -10.11
CA ALA A 260 11.83 15.27 -10.21
C ALA A 260 10.74 16.05 -10.96
N GLU A 261 10.23 15.51 -12.08
CA GLU A 261 9.14 16.12 -12.84
C GLU A 261 7.89 16.30 -11.95
N GLN A 262 7.51 15.27 -11.18
CA GLN A 262 6.39 15.40 -10.24
C GLN A 262 6.67 16.42 -9.13
N VAL A 263 7.91 16.53 -8.65
CA VAL A 263 8.31 17.57 -7.68
C VAL A 263 8.02 18.95 -8.25
N PHE A 264 8.48 19.26 -9.46
CA PHE A 264 8.24 20.57 -10.06
C PHE A 264 6.77 20.78 -10.45
N MET A 265 6.07 19.75 -10.92
CA MET A 265 4.63 19.83 -11.13
C MET A 265 3.88 20.21 -9.85
N SER A 266 4.32 19.71 -8.69
CA SER A 266 3.68 19.98 -7.41
C SER A 266 4.08 21.36 -6.88
N LEU A 267 5.37 21.70 -6.87
CA LEU A 267 5.91 23.00 -6.42
C LEU A 267 5.28 24.18 -7.19
N LEU A 268 5.17 24.03 -8.51
CA LEU A 268 4.61 25.04 -9.41
C LEU A 268 3.10 24.88 -9.61
N GLN A 269 2.52 23.80 -9.06
CA GLN A 269 1.09 23.48 -9.14
C GLN A 269 0.58 23.42 -10.60
N THR A 270 1.37 22.83 -11.51
CA THR A 270 1.02 22.76 -12.93
C THR A 270 0.05 21.63 -13.27
N THR A 271 -0.48 20.91 -12.29
CA THR A 271 -1.57 19.95 -12.51
C THR A 271 -2.81 20.65 -13.06
N CYS A 272 -3.39 20.07 -14.11
CA CYS A 272 -4.53 20.65 -14.79
C CYS A 272 -5.79 20.69 -13.90
N LYS A 273 -6.45 21.85 -13.86
CA LYS A 273 -7.71 22.05 -13.13
C LYS A 273 -8.84 21.17 -13.66
N GLU A 274 -8.87 20.88 -14.95
CA GLU A 274 -9.87 19.99 -15.55
C GLU A 274 -9.79 18.58 -14.97
N VAL A 275 -8.57 18.07 -14.68
CA VAL A 275 -8.38 16.77 -14.03
C VAL A 275 -8.88 16.79 -12.60
N LEU A 276 -8.52 17.84 -11.83
CA LEU A 276 -8.94 18.01 -10.44
C LEU A 276 -10.47 18.14 -10.32
N ASN A 277 -11.10 18.82 -11.28
CA ASN A 277 -12.53 19.10 -11.30
C ASN A 277 -13.35 18.10 -12.13
N PHE A 278 -12.73 17.06 -12.68
CA PHE A 278 -13.39 16.11 -13.58
C PHE A 278 -14.67 15.52 -12.95
N LYS A 279 -15.78 15.56 -13.68
CA LYS A 279 -17.08 14.96 -13.35
C LYS A 279 -17.49 14.02 -14.49
N ALA A 280 -17.99 12.83 -14.18
CA ALA A 280 -18.40 11.88 -15.21
C ALA A 280 -19.79 12.16 -15.80
N ASP A 281 -20.54 13.11 -15.24
CA ASP A 281 -21.93 13.39 -15.59
C ASP A 281 -22.13 13.82 -17.07
N GLY A 282 -21.05 14.16 -17.78
CA GLY A 282 -21.04 14.45 -19.23
C GLY A 282 -20.67 13.27 -20.15
N PHE A 283 -20.33 12.10 -19.61
CA PHE A 283 -20.10 10.86 -20.36
C PHE A 283 -21.40 10.04 -20.48
N THR A 284 -22.50 10.69 -20.85
CA THR A 284 -23.75 10.00 -21.18
C THR A 284 -23.68 9.54 -22.63
N GLY A 285 -23.16 8.33 -22.87
CA GLY A 285 -23.42 7.39 -24.00
C GLY A 285 -23.66 7.84 -25.46
N GLU A 286 -23.75 9.13 -25.80
CA GLU A 286 -24.29 9.62 -27.08
C GLU A 286 -23.25 9.71 -28.20
N THR A 287 -21.98 9.37 -27.92
CA THR A 287 -20.94 9.26 -28.96
C THR A 287 -20.34 7.85 -29.05
N GLU A 288 -21.16 6.80 -28.89
CA GLU A 288 -20.78 5.43 -29.27
C GLU A 288 -20.26 5.33 -30.72
N GLU A 289 -20.73 6.21 -31.61
CA GLU A 289 -20.36 6.22 -33.02
C GLU A 289 -18.92 6.70 -33.29
N GLN A 290 -18.31 7.46 -32.38
CA GLN A 290 -16.88 7.85 -32.45
C GLN A 290 -15.95 6.85 -31.75
N ASP A 291 -16.44 6.17 -30.71
CA ASP A 291 -15.63 5.18 -29.98
C ASP A 291 -15.48 3.84 -30.75
N ASN A 292 -16.45 3.48 -31.60
CA ASN A 292 -16.37 2.28 -32.44
C ASN A 292 -15.34 2.35 -33.59
N LYS A 293 -14.89 3.55 -34.00
CA LYS A 293 -13.91 3.70 -35.10
C LYS A 293 -12.44 3.47 -34.70
N ILE A 294 -12.14 3.31 -33.41
CA ILE A 294 -10.75 3.18 -32.91
C ILE A 294 -10.41 1.72 -32.52
N GLY A 295 -11.35 0.79 -32.57
CA GLY A 295 -11.06 -0.61 -32.18
C GLY A 295 -10.59 -0.75 -30.71
N ALA A 296 -10.88 0.25 -29.87
CA ALA A 296 -10.57 0.23 -28.45
C ALA A 296 -11.79 -0.33 -27.70
N PRO A 297 -11.73 -1.55 -27.15
CA PRO A 297 -12.81 -2.07 -26.32
C PRO A 297 -12.91 -1.22 -25.05
N ASP A 298 -14.12 -0.74 -24.75
CA ASP A 298 -14.60 -0.03 -23.55
C ASP A 298 -14.33 1.49 -23.41
N SER A 299 -15.36 2.28 -23.73
CA SER A 299 -15.57 3.65 -23.20
C SER A 299 -15.55 3.69 -21.65
N VAL A 300 -15.98 2.61 -20.99
CA VAL A 300 -15.89 2.40 -19.53
C VAL A 300 -14.44 2.42 -19.03
N SER A 301 -13.49 1.97 -19.84
CA SER A 301 -12.05 1.99 -19.52
C SER A 301 -11.49 3.42 -19.50
N ARG A 302 -11.99 4.30 -20.39
CA ARG A 302 -11.57 5.72 -20.44
C ARG A 302 -12.06 6.50 -19.24
N VAL A 303 -13.34 6.38 -18.87
CA VAL A 303 -13.90 7.04 -17.69
C VAL A 303 -13.18 6.57 -16.42
N SER A 304 -12.94 5.26 -16.30
CA SER A 304 -12.16 4.69 -15.20
C SER A 304 -10.75 5.25 -15.12
N LYS A 305 -10.06 5.41 -16.26
CA LYS A 305 -8.73 6.02 -16.34
C LYS A 305 -8.74 7.47 -15.84
N TYR A 306 -9.72 8.27 -16.23
CA TYR A 306 -9.83 9.66 -15.78
C TYR A 306 -10.11 9.76 -14.28
N TYR A 307 -10.96 8.89 -13.73
CA TYR A 307 -11.17 8.83 -12.28
C TYR A 307 -9.91 8.49 -11.50
N VAL A 308 -9.10 7.56 -12.01
CA VAL A 308 -7.81 7.21 -11.40
C VAL A 308 -6.86 8.40 -11.44
N GLN A 309 -6.72 9.06 -12.59
CA GLN A 309 -5.88 10.25 -12.74
C GLN A 309 -6.32 11.41 -11.84
N LYS A 310 -7.63 11.67 -11.76
CA LYS A 310 -8.20 12.64 -10.82
C LYS A 310 -7.85 12.29 -9.38
N ALA A 311 -8.08 11.05 -8.98
CA ALA A 311 -7.86 10.64 -7.60
C ALA A 311 -6.37 10.70 -7.22
N ASP A 312 -5.46 10.30 -8.11
CA ASP A 312 -4.01 10.49 -7.93
C ASP A 312 -3.67 11.98 -7.77
N ALA A 313 -4.17 12.83 -8.68
CA ALA A 313 -3.93 14.27 -8.66
C ALA A 313 -4.42 14.93 -7.35
N VAL A 314 -5.61 14.55 -6.89
CA VAL A 314 -6.19 15.06 -5.63
C VAL A 314 -5.35 14.64 -4.42
N VAL A 315 -4.92 13.38 -4.35
CA VAL A 315 -4.07 12.89 -3.25
C VAL A 315 -2.72 13.59 -3.26
N LEU A 316 -2.02 13.60 -4.40
CA LEU A 316 -0.73 14.29 -4.54
C LEU A 316 -0.83 15.76 -4.19
N ARG A 317 -1.93 16.41 -4.60
CA ARG A 317 -2.16 17.82 -4.30
C ARG A 317 -2.39 18.06 -2.81
N LYS A 318 -3.24 17.25 -2.17
CA LYS A 318 -3.48 17.32 -0.73
C LYS A 318 -2.19 17.16 0.08
N LEU A 319 -1.33 16.20 -0.30
CA LEU A 319 -0.02 16.01 0.32
C LEU A 319 0.88 17.23 0.13
N ALA A 320 0.91 17.81 -1.08
CA ALA A 320 1.68 19.00 -1.37
C ALA A 320 1.22 20.20 -0.54
N ASP A 321 -0.10 20.44 -0.42
CA ASP A 321 -0.64 21.57 0.34
C ASP A 321 -0.25 21.46 1.84
N GLN A 322 -0.27 20.24 2.41
CA GLN A 322 0.19 20.00 3.79
C GLN A 322 1.69 20.32 3.98
N VAL A 323 2.52 19.96 2.99
CA VAL A 323 3.95 20.30 3.01
C VAL A 323 4.13 21.81 2.89
N PHE A 324 3.38 22.47 2.01
CA PHE A 324 3.51 23.90 1.75
C PHE A 324 3.17 24.74 2.96
N GLU A 325 2.10 24.38 3.68
CA GLU A 325 1.73 25.02 4.95
C GLU A 325 2.88 24.96 5.95
N ARG A 326 3.53 23.79 6.08
CA ARG A 326 4.60 23.58 7.06
C ARG A 326 5.94 24.21 6.67
N THR A 327 6.29 24.22 5.39
CA THR A 327 7.55 24.82 4.91
C THR A 327 7.42 26.30 4.60
N GLY A 328 6.20 26.83 4.64
CA GLY A 328 5.90 28.18 4.16
C GLY A 328 6.11 28.34 2.66
N TRP A 329 6.03 27.25 1.89
CA TRP A 329 6.09 27.32 0.43
C TRP A 329 4.88 28.09 -0.08
N PRO A 330 5.05 29.12 -0.93
CA PRO A 330 3.93 29.94 -1.37
C PRO A 330 3.00 29.23 -2.36
N GLY A 331 3.44 28.12 -2.97
CA GLY A 331 2.77 27.52 -4.12
C GLY A 331 3.09 28.26 -5.43
N GLY A 332 2.62 27.69 -6.54
CA GLY A 332 2.66 28.30 -7.88
C GLY A 332 1.29 28.84 -8.25
N CYS A 333 0.54 28.08 -9.05
CA CYS A 333 -0.73 28.49 -9.65
C CYS A 333 -1.87 28.84 -8.65
N ASP A 334 -1.94 28.21 -7.48
CA ASP A 334 -3.07 28.37 -6.54
C ASP A 334 -2.71 29.20 -5.29
N ARG A 335 -1.92 30.26 -5.45
CA ARG A 335 -1.65 31.21 -4.36
C ARG A 335 -2.95 31.86 -3.87
N SER A 336 -3.16 31.89 -2.56
CA SER A 336 -4.28 32.63 -1.97
C SER A 336 -4.17 34.13 -2.30
N THR A 337 -5.33 34.75 -2.54
CA THR A 337 -5.47 36.16 -2.92
C THR A 337 -4.80 37.08 -1.89
N GLY A 338 -3.83 37.87 -2.33
CA GLY A 338 -3.04 38.81 -1.50
C GLY A 338 -1.54 38.76 -1.73
N LYS A 339 -0.99 37.69 -2.33
CA LYS A 339 0.40 37.60 -2.79
C LYS A 339 0.50 37.84 -4.30
N LYS A 340 1.65 38.31 -4.80
CA LYS A 340 1.89 38.51 -6.25
C LYS A 340 1.54 37.23 -7.02
N ALA A 341 0.71 37.39 -8.07
CA ALA A 341 0.29 36.30 -8.93
C ALA A 341 1.52 35.59 -9.52
N PHE A 342 1.53 34.27 -9.42
CA PHE A 342 2.55 33.44 -10.06
C PHE A 342 2.43 33.53 -11.59
N GLY A 343 1.20 33.66 -12.09
CA GLY A 343 0.79 33.62 -13.49
C GLY A 343 -0.67 33.17 -13.48
N SER A 344 -1.05 32.26 -14.37
CA SER A 344 -2.35 31.61 -14.35
C SER A 344 -2.55 30.71 -13.15
N SER A 345 -3.81 30.58 -12.75
CA SER A 345 -4.25 29.54 -11.82
C SER A 345 -4.47 28.19 -12.50
N ALA A 346 -4.32 28.08 -13.83
CA ALA A 346 -4.51 26.85 -14.59
C ALA A 346 -3.16 26.23 -14.99
N GLY A 347 -2.82 25.09 -14.40
CA GLY A 347 -1.74 24.23 -14.88
C GLY A 347 -2.13 23.41 -16.12
N LEU A 348 -1.13 22.89 -16.84
CA LEU A 348 -1.33 22.16 -18.11
C LEU A 348 -1.01 20.66 -18.06
N ASN A 349 -0.46 20.14 -16.95
CA ASN A 349 -0.12 18.73 -16.80
C ASN A 349 -1.37 17.90 -16.46
N TRP A 350 -1.80 17.04 -17.38
CA TRP A 350 -2.95 16.15 -17.18
C TRP A 350 -2.60 14.92 -16.32
N THR A 351 -1.44 14.31 -16.56
CA THR A 351 -1.03 13.07 -15.90
C THR A 351 0.14 13.31 -14.95
N SER A 352 0.14 12.61 -13.81
CA SER A 352 1.29 12.55 -12.90
C SER A 352 2.36 11.61 -13.49
N PRO A 353 3.64 12.03 -13.57
CA PRO A 353 4.76 11.19 -13.95
C PRO A 353 4.99 10.01 -12.99
N LEU A 354 4.55 10.13 -11.74
CA LEU A 354 4.61 9.02 -10.76
C LEU A 354 3.60 7.92 -11.08
N THR A 355 2.53 8.25 -11.80
CA THR A 355 1.38 7.36 -12.02
C THR A 355 1.18 7.04 -13.51
N GLY A 356 2.10 7.50 -14.37
CA GLY A 356 2.04 7.39 -15.83
C GLY A 356 1.66 5.99 -16.32
N LEU A 357 0.48 5.88 -16.93
CA LEU A 357 -0.12 4.73 -17.64
C LEU A 357 0.04 3.34 -17.00
N ARG A 358 0.35 3.23 -15.71
CA ARG A 358 0.48 1.97 -15.00
C ARG A 358 -0.85 1.55 -14.38
N LYS A 359 -1.03 0.24 -14.18
CA LYS A 359 -2.31 -0.36 -13.82
C LYS A 359 -2.73 0.13 -12.43
N ALA A 360 -3.93 0.68 -12.33
CA ALA A 360 -4.54 1.07 -11.06
C ALA A 360 -4.47 -0.09 -10.06
N ARG A 361 -4.32 0.24 -8.78
CA ARG A 361 -4.35 -0.78 -7.73
C ARG A 361 -5.64 -1.57 -7.84
N THR A 362 -5.49 -2.88 -7.65
CA THR A 362 -6.64 -3.78 -7.63
C THR A 362 -7.56 -3.36 -6.49
N ILE A 363 -8.84 -3.16 -6.82
CA ILE A 363 -9.86 -2.83 -5.83
C ILE A 363 -10.35 -4.13 -5.19
N TRP A 364 -10.36 -4.11 -3.87
CA TRP A 364 -10.93 -5.14 -3.01
C TRP A 364 -12.14 -4.59 -2.29
N THR A 365 -13.20 -5.38 -2.21
CA THR A 365 -14.40 -5.06 -1.45
C THR A 365 -14.36 -5.82 -0.13
N LYS A 366 -14.33 -5.11 0.98
CA LYS A 366 -14.42 -5.70 2.32
C LYS A 366 -15.88 -5.78 2.74
N THR A 367 -16.30 -6.97 3.14
CA THR A 367 -17.52 -7.20 3.93
C THR A 367 -17.11 -7.87 5.23
N SER A 368 -17.85 -7.70 6.31
CA SER A 368 -17.46 -8.25 7.62
C SER A 368 -18.65 -8.71 8.42
N ILE A 369 -18.45 -9.81 9.14
CA ILE A 369 -19.28 -10.23 10.27
C ILE A 369 -18.51 -9.79 11.51
N PRO A 370 -18.99 -8.80 12.27
CA PRO A 370 -18.27 -8.24 13.41
C PRO A 370 -17.73 -9.31 14.37
N GLY A 371 -16.45 -9.21 14.70
CA GLY A 371 -15.76 -10.13 15.62
C GLY A 371 -15.52 -11.56 15.09
N GLN A 372 -16.00 -11.91 13.90
CA GLN A 372 -15.84 -13.27 13.37
C GLN A 372 -14.93 -13.31 12.13
N PHE A 373 -15.38 -12.70 11.03
CA PHE A 373 -14.69 -12.79 9.73
C PHE A 373 -14.74 -11.46 8.97
N ALA A 374 -13.69 -11.19 8.20
CA ALA A 374 -13.67 -10.20 7.14
C ALA A 374 -13.40 -10.88 5.80
N ASN A 375 -14.27 -10.64 4.83
CA ASN A 375 -14.12 -11.12 3.47
C ASN A 375 -13.67 -9.97 2.58
N PHE A 376 -12.50 -10.12 1.96
CA PHE A 376 -11.98 -9.20 0.96
C PHE A 376 -12.16 -9.84 -0.40
N ARG A 377 -13.11 -9.32 -1.19
CA ARG A 377 -13.44 -9.80 -2.53
C ARG A 377 -12.75 -8.93 -3.58
N ARG A 378 -11.92 -9.53 -4.41
CA ARG A 378 -11.27 -8.86 -5.54
C ARG A 378 -12.29 -8.51 -6.63
N THR A 379 -12.03 -7.43 -7.36
CA THR A 379 -12.67 -7.18 -8.67
C THR A 379 -12.51 -8.40 -9.58
N ASP A 380 -13.50 -8.65 -10.44
CA ASP A 380 -13.58 -9.86 -11.25
C ASP A 380 -12.30 -10.11 -12.09
N LEU A 381 -12.02 -11.39 -12.27
CA LEU A 381 -11.00 -11.91 -13.16
C LEU A 381 -11.69 -12.75 -14.21
N VAL A 382 -11.17 -12.71 -15.43
CA VAL A 382 -11.55 -13.67 -16.46
C VAL A 382 -10.61 -14.86 -16.37
N THR A 383 -11.15 -16.06 -16.23
CA THR A 383 -10.35 -17.29 -16.17
C THR A 383 -9.59 -17.47 -17.47
N ARG A 384 -8.28 -17.74 -17.36
CA ARG A 384 -7.45 -18.17 -18.47
C ARG A 384 -6.94 -19.57 -18.16
N VAL A 385 -7.08 -20.47 -19.13
CA VAL A 385 -6.50 -21.81 -19.02
C VAL A 385 -5.07 -21.72 -19.52
N ALA A 386 -4.11 -21.87 -18.61
CA ALA A 386 -2.71 -22.00 -18.98
C ALA A 386 -2.34 -23.49 -18.99
N THR A 387 -1.83 -23.96 -20.12
CA THR A 387 -1.17 -25.28 -20.21
C THR A 387 0.22 -25.12 -19.62
N GLY A 388 0.41 -25.52 -18.36
CA GLY A 388 1.73 -25.49 -17.73
C GLY A 388 2.70 -26.49 -18.38
N GLY A 389 4.00 -26.39 -18.07
CA GLY A 389 5.05 -27.26 -18.64
C GLY A 389 4.85 -28.77 -18.41
N ALA A 390 4.00 -29.15 -17.45
CA ALA A 390 3.62 -30.54 -17.19
C ALA A 390 2.32 -30.99 -17.91
N GLY A 391 1.77 -30.19 -18.82
CA GLY A 391 0.53 -30.50 -19.55
C GLY A 391 -0.76 -30.45 -18.73
N VAL A 392 -0.69 -30.17 -17.42
CA VAL A 392 -1.87 -30.05 -16.56
C VAL A 392 -2.48 -28.65 -16.71
N PRO A 393 -3.76 -28.53 -17.11
CA PRO A 393 -4.45 -27.25 -17.16
C PRO A 393 -4.46 -26.59 -15.78
N SER A 394 -3.95 -25.36 -15.70
CA SER A 394 -3.98 -24.56 -14.47
C SER A 394 -4.74 -23.27 -14.70
N LEU A 395 -5.49 -22.84 -13.69
CA LEU A 395 -6.11 -21.53 -13.64
C LEU A 395 -5.14 -20.60 -12.91
N GLN A 396 -4.53 -19.66 -13.63
CA GLN A 396 -3.68 -18.65 -13.03
C GLN A 396 -4.52 -17.50 -12.49
N VAL A 397 -4.41 -17.26 -11.19
CA VAL A 397 -5.12 -16.20 -10.48
C VAL A 397 -4.12 -15.13 -10.07
N TYR A 398 -4.21 -13.96 -10.70
CA TYR A 398 -3.36 -12.82 -10.37
C TYR A 398 -3.88 -12.12 -9.11
N LEU A 399 -3.12 -12.21 -8.01
CA LEU A 399 -3.47 -11.56 -6.76
C LEU A 399 -3.16 -10.06 -6.78
N LYS A 400 -2.06 -9.69 -7.44
CA LYS A 400 -1.65 -8.31 -7.71
C LYS A 400 -1.55 -8.07 -9.22
N HIS A 401 -2.02 -6.92 -9.71
CA HIS A 401 -1.86 -6.56 -11.12
C HIS A 401 -0.53 -5.80 -11.35
N HIS A 402 0.27 -6.37 -12.26
CA HIS A 402 1.69 -6.20 -12.60
C HIS A 402 2.28 -4.82 -12.98
N THR A 403 3.61 -4.70 -12.75
CA THR A 403 4.63 -4.20 -13.72
C THR A 403 5.55 -5.35 -14.18
N PRO A 404 6.17 -5.29 -15.38
CA PRO A 404 6.76 -6.42 -16.13
C PRO A 404 7.69 -7.40 -15.40
N THR A 405 8.23 -7.07 -14.23
CA THR A 405 9.31 -7.82 -13.57
C THR A 405 8.91 -8.58 -12.30
N ASN A 406 7.73 -8.33 -11.71
CA ASN A 406 7.31 -8.98 -10.45
C ASN A 406 5.80 -9.27 -10.42
N THR A 407 5.36 -10.41 -10.98
CA THR A 407 3.98 -10.87 -10.82
C THR A 407 3.86 -11.78 -9.61
N ALA A 408 3.08 -11.38 -8.61
CA ALA A 408 2.52 -12.33 -7.66
C ALA A 408 1.21 -12.92 -8.21
N TRP A 409 1.29 -14.12 -8.78
CA TRP A 409 0.15 -14.91 -9.26
C TRP A 409 0.13 -16.25 -8.55
N ILE A 410 -1.04 -16.84 -8.37
CA ILE A 410 -1.20 -18.19 -7.83
C ILE A 410 -1.76 -19.09 -8.92
N ALA A 411 -1.11 -20.21 -9.25
CA ALA A 411 -1.73 -21.23 -10.10
C ALA A 411 -2.59 -22.19 -9.27
N LEU A 412 -3.85 -22.30 -9.68
CA LEU A 412 -4.77 -23.30 -9.20
C LEU A 412 -4.73 -24.48 -10.17
N LEU A 413 -4.26 -25.64 -9.72
CA LEU A 413 -4.22 -26.85 -10.55
C LEU A 413 -5.61 -27.46 -10.68
N ARG A 414 -6.09 -27.69 -11.91
CA ARG A 414 -7.37 -28.37 -12.16
C ARG A 414 -7.23 -29.88 -11.96
N ARG A 415 -7.50 -30.39 -10.74
CA ARG A 415 -7.47 -31.85 -10.49
C ARG A 415 -8.86 -32.52 -10.47
N ASP A 416 -9.94 -31.79 -10.14
CA ASP A 416 -11.26 -32.40 -9.91
C ASP A 416 -12.42 -31.38 -10.02
N LYS A 417 -13.60 -31.76 -10.54
CA LYS A 417 -14.76 -30.86 -10.76
C LYS A 417 -15.52 -30.56 -9.44
N PRO A 418 -16.18 -29.38 -9.30
CA PRO A 418 -16.41 -28.35 -10.31
C PRO A 418 -15.33 -27.26 -10.37
N TRP A 419 -15.11 -26.73 -11.57
CA TRP A 419 -14.24 -25.57 -11.85
C TRP A 419 -15.02 -24.52 -12.64
N PRO A 420 -14.64 -23.24 -12.54
CA PRO A 420 -15.16 -22.24 -13.46
C PRO A 420 -14.81 -22.63 -14.90
N PRO A 421 -15.77 -22.53 -15.83
CA PRO A 421 -15.49 -22.65 -17.26
C PRO A 421 -14.38 -21.69 -17.70
N GLU A 422 -13.79 -21.96 -18.86
CA GLU A 422 -12.87 -21.01 -19.49
C GLU A 422 -13.61 -19.70 -19.83
N ASN A 423 -12.92 -18.56 -19.75
CA ASN A 423 -13.47 -17.23 -19.95
C ASN A 423 -14.60 -16.81 -18.99
N SER A 424 -14.83 -17.56 -17.91
CA SER A 424 -15.79 -17.19 -16.87
C SER A 424 -15.22 -16.11 -15.96
N LYS A 425 -16.11 -15.23 -15.50
CA LYS A 425 -15.80 -14.26 -14.45
C LYS A 425 -15.71 -14.97 -13.11
N ILE A 426 -14.59 -14.77 -12.42
CA ILE A 426 -14.35 -15.28 -11.08
C ILE A 426 -14.00 -14.13 -10.14
N HIS A 427 -14.28 -14.32 -8.86
CA HIS A 427 -13.84 -13.44 -7.80
C HIS A 427 -12.90 -14.19 -6.87
N VAL A 428 -11.75 -13.60 -6.58
CA VAL A 428 -10.87 -14.08 -5.51
C VAL A 428 -11.35 -13.49 -4.20
N VAL A 429 -11.53 -14.33 -3.19
CA VAL A 429 -11.92 -13.90 -1.85
C VAL A 429 -10.87 -14.34 -0.86
N LEU A 430 -10.32 -13.37 -0.13
CA LEU A 430 -9.50 -13.59 1.04
C LEU A 430 -10.41 -13.50 2.27
N GLU A 431 -10.46 -14.58 3.05
CA GLU A 431 -11.31 -14.71 4.23
C GLU A 431 -10.44 -14.68 5.48
N LEU A 432 -10.56 -13.63 6.27
CA LEU A 432 -9.73 -13.42 7.45
C LEU A 432 -10.55 -13.64 8.71
N ARG A 433 -10.08 -14.52 9.61
CA ARG A 433 -10.64 -14.63 10.96
C ARG A 433 -10.22 -13.44 11.83
N LEU A 434 -11.20 -12.78 12.43
CA LEU A 434 -10.98 -11.64 13.33
C LEU A 434 -10.92 -12.06 14.81
N ASP A 435 -11.35 -13.28 15.13
CA ASP A 435 -11.35 -13.82 16.50
C ASP A 435 -10.00 -14.43 16.93
N GLY A 436 -8.96 -14.25 16.12
CA GLY A 436 -7.61 -14.77 16.35
C GLY A 436 -7.46 -16.28 16.16
N LYS A 437 -8.56 -17.01 15.89
CA LYS A 437 -8.50 -18.46 15.69
C LYS A 437 -7.97 -18.81 14.29
N PRO A 438 -7.38 -20.00 14.11
CA PRO A 438 -7.05 -20.51 12.79
C PRO A 438 -8.29 -20.65 11.89
N HIS A 439 -8.15 -20.31 10.62
CA HIS A 439 -9.13 -20.58 9.59
C HIS A 439 -9.26 -22.09 9.35
N THR A 440 -10.49 -22.57 9.17
CA THR A 440 -10.77 -24.01 8.99
C THR A 440 -10.10 -24.58 7.74
N ALA A 441 -10.01 -23.77 6.69
CA ALA A 441 -9.22 -24.01 5.49
C ALA A 441 -8.11 -22.95 5.36
N GLY A 442 -7.21 -22.86 6.34
CA GLY A 442 -6.14 -21.86 6.35
C GLY A 442 -5.22 -22.02 5.14
N LEU A 443 -4.87 -20.89 4.51
CA LEU A 443 -4.09 -20.80 3.28
C LEU A 443 -2.66 -21.34 3.48
N ALA A 444 -1.97 -20.89 4.55
CA ALA A 444 -0.58 -21.25 4.82
C ALA A 444 -0.38 -22.72 5.21
N ARG A 445 -1.39 -23.33 5.83
CA ARG A 445 -1.28 -24.64 6.49
C ARG A 445 -0.09 -24.75 7.44
N ALA A 446 0.30 -23.67 8.11
CA ALA A 446 1.42 -23.71 9.03
C ALA A 446 1.03 -24.48 10.31
N PRO A 447 1.98 -25.12 11.03
CA PRO A 447 1.72 -25.66 12.36
C PRO A 447 1.24 -24.57 13.33
N GLY A 448 0.57 -24.95 14.41
CA GLY A 448 0.09 -23.96 15.40
C GLY A 448 1.20 -23.16 16.09
N VAL A 449 2.42 -23.72 16.19
CA VAL A 449 3.59 -23.06 16.79
C VAL A 449 4.74 -23.03 15.78
N GLY A 450 5.42 -21.89 15.66
CA GLY A 450 6.58 -21.71 14.79
C GLY A 450 7.50 -20.57 15.22
N ALA A 451 8.44 -20.21 14.35
CA ALA A 451 9.61 -19.41 14.70
C ALA A 451 9.37 -17.90 14.88
N LEU A 452 8.23 -17.37 14.41
CA LEU A 452 7.96 -15.93 14.42
C LEU A 452 6.87 -15.53 15.40
N SER A 453 6.96 -14.30 15.91
CA SER A 453 6.01 -13.73 16.87
C SER A 453 4.57 -13.64 16.34
N ASP A 454 4.38 -13.47 15.03
CA ASP A 454 3.09 -13.40 14.36
C ASP A 454 2.70 -14.70 13.63
N TRP A 455 3.33 -15.84 13.98
CA TRP A 455 3.13 -17.12 13.29
C TRP A 455 1.67 -17.53 13.14
N ALA A 456 0.89 -17.34 14.21
CA ALA A 456 -0.53 -17.68 14.23
C ALA A 456 -1.36 -16.90 13.19
N ASN A 457 -0.92 -15.70 12.80
CA ASN A 457 -1.65 -14.85 11.84
C ASN A 457 -1.69 -15.46 10.44
N ALA A 458 -0.65 -16.20 10.03
CA ALA A 458 -0.62 -16.88 8.74
C ALA A 458 -1.75 -17.91 8.59
N ASN A 459 -2.19 -18.50 9.71
CA ASN A 459 -3.27 -19.49 9.73
C ASN A 459 -4.67 -18.86 9.85
N GLN A 460 -4.80 -17.56 10.11
CA GLN A 460 -6.10 -16.88 10.17
C GLN A 460 -6.68 -16.57 8.79
N LEU A 461 -5.84 -16.59 7.76
CA LEU A 461 -6.22 -16.27 6.39
C LEU A 461 -6.61 -17.54 5.63
N GLY A 462 -7.82 -17.57 5.09
CA GLY A 462 -8.28 -18.49 4.06
C GLY A 462 -8.35 -17.80 2.70
N MET A 463 -8.42 -18.59 1.63
CA MET A 463 -8.61 -18.08 0.29
C MET A 463 -9.58 -18.98 -0.48
N ARG A 464 -10.52 -18.36 -1.19
CA ARG A 464 -11.45 -19.05 -2.08
C ARG A 464 -11.64 -18.30 -3.39
N ILE A 465 -12.14 -18.99 -4.39
CA ILE A 465 -12.72 -18.36 -5.58
C ILE A 465 -14.23 -18.55 -5.57
N GLU A 466 -14.94 -17.54 -6.05
CA GLU A 466 -16.37 -17.55 -6.31
C GLU A 466 -16.61 -17.35 -7.80
N TRP A 467 -17.58 -18.05 -8.37
CA TRP A 467 -18.02 -17.83 -9.75
C TRP A 467 -19.50 -18.19 -9.89
N GLN A 468 -20.15 -17.61 -10.89
CA GLN A 468 -21.52 -17.95 -11.23
C GLN A 468 -21.50 -19.01 -12.33
N ARG A 469 -22.29 -20.07 -12.17
CA ARG A 469 -22.53 -21.06 -13.22
C ARG A 469 -23.55 -20.54 -14.22
N ASP A 470 -23.67 -21.22 -15.36
CA ASP A 470 -24.62 -20.89 -16.44
C ASP A 470 -26.08 -20.89 -15.98
N ASP A 471 -26.41 -21.65 -14.92
CA ASP A 471 -27.73 -21.70 -14.27
C ASP A 471 -27.98 -20.53 -13.29
N GLY A 472 -27.03 -19.60 -13.18
CA GLY A 472 -27.09 -18.46 -12.26
C GLY A 472 -26.66 -18.79 -10.82
N VAL A 473 -26.33 -20.05 -10.50
CA VAL A 473 -25.95 -20.46 -9.15
C VAL A 473 -24.50 -20.05 -8.86
N TRP A 474 -24.30 -19.36 -7.74
CA TRP A 474 -22.97 -19.05 -7.23
C TRP A 474 -22.32 -20.29 -6.61
N VAL A 475 -21.11 -20.61 -7.08
CA VAL A 475 -20.28 -21.67 -6.55
C VAL A 475 -19.03 -21.06 -5.94
N GLN A 476 -18.56 -21.67 -4.85
CA GLN A 476 -17.33 -21.27 -4.19
C GLN A 476 -16.41 -22.47 -3.99
N ARG A 477 -15.11 -22.21 -3.93
CA ARG A 477 -14.11 -23.24 -3.67
C ARG A 477 -12.92 -22.69 -2.90
N GLN A 478 -12.61 -23.33 -1.77
CA GLN A 478 -11.47 -23.00 -0.91
C GLN A 478 -10.16 -23.57 -1.48
N PHE A 479 -9.06 -22.89 -1.22
CA PHE A 479 -7.72 -23.33 -1.60
C PHE A 479 -6.74 -23.21 -0.45
N GLN A 480 -5.75 -24.10 -0.48
CA GLN A 480 -4.61 -24.08 0.42
C GLN A 480 -3.32 -24.22 -0.37
N LEU A 481 -2.25 -23.63 0.14
CA LEU A 481 -0.91 -23.80 -0.42
C LEU A 481 -0.48 -25.27 -0.29
N ARG A 482 0.29 -25.76 -1.27
CA ARG A 482 0.85 -27.11 -1.21
C ARG A 482 1.77 -27.24 -0.01
N ASP A 483 1.90 -28.48 0.46
CA ASP A 483 2.90 -28.85 1.46
C ASP A 483 4.29 -28.98 0.81
N ASP A 484 4.61 -28.09 -0.12
CA ASP A 484 5.97 -27.78 -0.54
C ASP A 484 6.44 -26.63 0.35
N ASN A 485 6.54 -26.93 1.65
CA ASN A 485 7.22 -26.09 2.63
C ASN A 485 8.73 -26.07 2.32
N GLU A 486 9.10 -25.63 1.12
CA GLU A 486 10.47 -25.39 0.73
C GLU A 486 10.97 -24.23 1.57
N LYS A 487 12.15 -24.45 2.14
CA LYS A 487 12.88 -23.39 2.79
C LYS A 487 13.26 -22.40 1.68
N LEU A 488 12.91 -21.13 1.84
CA LEU A 488 13.42 -20.08 0.97
C LEU A 488 14.96 -20.10 1.08
N ALA A 489 15.66 -20.25 -0.05
CA ALA A 489 17.10 -20.50 -0.08
C ALA A 489 17.91 -19.48 0.75
N TYR A 490 17.46 -18.22 0.76
CA TYR A 490 18.09 -17.10 1.45
C TYR A 490 17.49 -16.78 2.82
N ALA A 491 16.46 -17.51 3.27
CA ALA A 491 15.79 -17.21 4.52
C ALA A 491 16.34 -18.04 5.70
N PRO A 492 16.31 -17.49 6.93
CA PRO A 492 16.65 -18.25 8.13
C PRO A 492 15.75 -19.48 8.32
N ASN A 493 16.22 -20.43 9.12
CA ASN A 493 15.43 -21.59 9.52
C ASN A 493 14.10 -21.13 10.17
N GLY A 494 13.00 -21.80 9.83
CA GLY A 494 11.66 -21.41 10.26
C GLY A 494 10.87 -20.58 9.26
N MET A 495 11.51 -20.08 8.20
CA MET A 495 10.79 -19.40 7.11
C MET A 495 10.30 -20.39 6.07
N THR A 496 8.97 -20.50 6.00
CA THR A 496 8.29 -21.23 4.93
C THR A 496 7.70 -20.24 3.94
N GLN A 497 7.71 -20.60 2.65
CA GLN A 497 7.05 -19.81 1.61
C GLN A 497 5.57 -19.56 1.94
N ASN A 498 4.89 -20.57 2.49
CA ASN A 498 3.48 -20.50 2.83
C ASN A 498 3.16 -19.47 3.92
N TYR A 499 3.99 -19.40 4.97
CA TYR A 499 3.88 -18.36 5.98
C TYR A 499 4.00 -16.96 5.34
N ASN A 500 5.01 -16.76 4.48
CA ASN A 500 5.28 -15.46 3.86
C ASN A 500 4.14 -15.02 2.92
N ILE A 501 3.62 -15.93 2.10
CA ILE A 501 2.47 -15.65 1.23
C ILE A 501 1.25 -15.21 2.06
N ALA A 502 0.88 -16.00 3.07
CA ALA A 502 -0.33 -15.73 3.82
C ALA A 502 -0.23 -14.44 4.64
N ASN A 503 0.89 -14.20 5.30
CA ASN A 503 1.07 -12.97 6.08
C ASN A 503 1.27 -11.73 5.20
N GLY A 504 1.92 -11.87 4.04
CA GLY A 504 2.02 -10.79 3.05
C GLY A 504 0.66 -10.41 2.48
N LEU A 505 -0.17 -11.39 2.09
CA LEU A 505 -1.55 -11.14 1.62
C LEU A 505 -2.45 -10.57 2.72
N ARG A 506 -2.30 -11.06 3.95
CA ARG A 506 -3.00 -10.50 5.12
C ARG A 506 -2.63 -9.02 5.30
N GLY A 507 -1.34 -8.70 5.29
CA GLY A 507 -0.87 -7.32 5.40
C GLY A 507 -1.40 -6.43 4.27
N TYR A 508 -1.37 -6.94 3.04
CA TYR A 508 -1.87 -6.27 1.85
C TYR A 508 -3.33 -5.82 1.98
N VAL A 509 -4.24 -6.74 2.34
CA VAL A 509 -5.68 -6.42 2.45
C VAL A 509 -6.06 -5.70 3.74
N LEU A 510 -5.26 -5.82 4.80
CA LEU A 510 -5.40 -5.01 6.01
C LEU A 510 -4.71 -3.65 5.92
N GLN A 511 -4.09 -3.35 4.78
CA GLN A 511 -3.34 -2.11 4.53
C GLN A 511 -2.25 -1.90 5.59
N GLU A 512 -1.56 -2.96 5.99
CA GLU A 512 -0.46 -2.94 6.96
C GLU A 512 0.87 -2.72 6.25
N GLN A 513 1.56 -1.64 6.60
CA GLN A 513 2.94 -1.40 6.19
C GLN A 513 3.88 -1.88 7.30
N ARG A 514 4.60 -2.98 7.07
CA ARG A 514 5.50 -3.56 8.07
C ARG A 514 6.81 -2.77 8.14
N THR A 515 7.28 -2.44 9.34
CA THR A 515 8.64 -1.94 9.55
C THR A 515 9.60 -3.12 9.54
N LEU A 516 10.30 -3.30 8.42
CA LEU A 516 11.23 -4.43 8.23
C LEU A 516 12.68 -3.95 8.31
N SER A 517 13.53 -4.70 9.01
CA SER A 517 14.99 -4.52 8.90
C SER A 517 15.47 -4.88 7.50
N THR A 518 16.67 -4.43 7.10
CA THR A 518 17.26 -4.74 5.79
C THR A 518 17.30 -6.25 5.53
N GLU A 519 17.71 -7.05 6.52
CA GLU A 519 17.74 -8.52 6.43
C GLU A 519 16.33 -9.12 6.23
N GLN A 520 15.31 -8.56 6.88
CA GLN A 520 13.93 -9.04 6.75
C GLN A 520 13.31 -8.73 5.39
N GLN A 521 13.69 -7.60 4.77
CA GLN A 521 13.19 -7.18 3.46
C GLN A 521 13.56 -8.18 2.35
N GLU A 522 14.60 -8.98 2.54
CA GLU A 522 15.04 -9.95 1.53
C GLU A 522 14.12 -11.16 1.39
N TRP A 523 13.42 -11.56 2.47
CA TRP A 523 12.65 -12.81 2.47
C TRP A 523 11.19 -12.66 2.93
N ILE A 524 10.79 -11.54 3.53
CA ILE A 524 9.37 -11.25 3.81
C ILE A 524 8.73 -10.69 2.55
N TRP A 525 7.67 -11.34 2.08
CA TRP A 525 6.95 -10.91 0.89
C TRP A 525 6.05 -9.72 1.21
N ASP A 526 6.38 -8.56 0.65
CA ASP A 526 5.54 -7.36 0.66
C ASP A 526 4.74 -7.25 -0.64
N PHE A 527 3.42 -7.43 -0.55
CA PHE A 527 2.51 -7.29 -1.69
C PHE A 527 2.07 -5.82 -1.89
N GLY A 528 2.55 -4.89 -1.07
CA GLY A 528 2.17 -3.47 -1.07
C GLY A 528 0.92 -3.20 -0.23
N ILE A 529 0.13 -2.21 -0.63
CA ILE A 529 -1.11 -1.81 0.07
C ILE A 529 -2.30 -1.93 -0.88
N ALA A 530 -3.28 -2.74 -0.52
CA ALA A 530 -4.51 -2.91 -1.31
C ALA A 530 -5.38 -1.66 -1.25
N ARG A 531 -6.11 -1.38 -2.34
CA ARG A 531 -7.21 -0.41 -2.32
C ARG A 531 -8.47 -1.13 -1.87
N VAL A 532 -8.92 -0.85 -0.65
CA VAL A 532 -10.07 -1.57 -0.07
C VAL A 532 -11.27 -0.64 0.11
N LYS A 533 -12.41 -1.06 -0.42
CA LYS A 533 -13.72 -0.44 -0.25
C LYS A 533 -14.52 -1.27 0.73
N GLU A 534 -14.90 -0.70 1.86
CA GLU A 534 -15.79 -1.37 2.80
C GLU A 534 -17.25 -1.19 2.36
N VAL A 535 -17.93 -2.30 2.19
CA VAL A 535 -19.36 -2.39 1.94
C VAL A 535 -20.04 -2.78 3.24
N TYR A 536 -20.97 -1.95 3.68
CA TYR A 536 -21.72 -2.17 4.92
C TYR A 536 -23.19 -1.79 4.72
N LEU A 537 -24.06 -2.47 5.47
CA LEU A 537 -25.48 -2.12 5.52
C LEU A 537 -25.64 -0.99 6.53
N ASP A 538 -26.10 0.17 6.05
CA ASP A 538 -26.65 1.19 6.93
C ASP A 538 -28.03 0.72 7.40
N HIS A 539 -28.06 0.17 8.61
CA HIS A 539 -29.28 -0.40 9.18
C HIS A 539 -30.38 0.65 9.43
N LEU A 540 -30.05 1.94 9.51
CA LEU A 540 -31.05 2.99 9.71
C LEU A 540 -31.74 3.33 8.39
N ASP A 541 -30.93 3.56 7.36
CA ASP A 541 -31.44 3.93 6.04
C ASP A 541 -31.86 2.72 5.20
N GLN A 542 -31.57 1.49 5.68
CA GLN A 542 -31.73 0.25 4.91
C GLN A 542 -31.00 0.31 3.55
N THR A 543 -29.86 1.01 3.52
CA THR A 543 -29.06 1.20 2.31
C THR A 543 -27.71 0.53 2.41
N ILE A 544 -27.24 -0.03 1.30
CA ILE A 544 -25.86 -0.49 1.20
C ILE A 544 -24.99 0.73 0.92
N ARG A 545 -24.04 0.99 1.81
CA ARG A 545 -23.08 2.07 1.67
C ARG A 545 -21.70 1.52 1.36
N VAL A 546 -20.96 2.27 0.57
CA VAL A 546 -19.57 1.97 0.21
C VAL A 546 -18.71 3.11 0.72
N ARG A 547 -17.65 2.79 1.46
CA ARG A 547 -16.64 3.77 1.88
C ARG A 547 -15.25 3.24 1.59
N ASP A 548 -14.30 4.14 1.36
CA ASP A 548 -12.88 3.79 1.40
C ASP A 548 -12.49 3.38 2.82
N LEU A 549 -11.79 2.25 2.97
CA LEU A 549 -11.08 2.02 4.22
C LEU A 549 -9.95 3.05 4.34
N PRO A 550 -9.80 3.66 5.53
CA PRO A 550 -8.75 4.65 5.76
C PRO A 550 -7.38 4.02 5.50
N GLY A 551 -6.44 4.85 5.05
CA GLY A 551 -5.12 4.47 4.53
C GLY A 551 -4.28 3.55 5.40
N SER A 552 -3.08 3.23 4.91
CA SER A 552 -2.22 2.24 5.54
C SER A 552 -1.92 2.53 7.02
N ARG A 553 -1.69 1.46 7.78
CA ARG A 553 -1.18 1.53 9.15
C ARG A 553 0.21 0.93 9.21
N VAL A 554 1.12 1.61 9.90
CA VAL A 554 2.45 1.08 10.16
C VAL A 554 2.34 0.05 11.29
N VAL A 555 2.87 -1.14 11.09
CA VAL A 555 2.92 -2.21 12.09
C VAL A 555 4.35 -2.71 12.25
N PRO A 556 4.76 -3.16 13.46
CA PRO A 556 6.05 -3.80 13.64
C PRO A 556 6.21 -5.02 12.73
N GLY A 557 7.41 -5.21 12.18
CA GLY A 557 7.79 -6.45 11.53
C GLY A 557 7.77 -7.64 12.50
N PRO A 558 7.64 -8.88 12.00
CA PRO A 558 7.70 -10.05 12.86
C PRO A 558 9.09 -10.20 13.47
N THR A 559 9.18 -10.82 14.63
CA THR A 559 10.46 -11.07 15.34
C THR A 559 10.65 -12.55 15.54
N PHE A 560 11.91 -13.00 15.51
CA PHE A 560 12.25 -14.38 15.83
C PHE A 560 12.03 -14.68 17.31
N LYS A 561 11.34 -15.78 17.57
CA LYS A 561 11.27 -16.38 18.89
C LYS A 561 12.56 -17.16 19.14
N THR A 562 13.02 -17.15 20.39
CA THR A 562 14.14 -18.01 20.79
C THR A 562 13.70 -19.47 20.84
N MET A 563 14.64 -20.40 20.65
CA MET A 563 14.35 -21.84 20.79
C MET A 563 13.78 -22.21 22.16
N GLN A 564 14.17 -21.47 23.21
CA GLN A 564 13.62 -21.63 24.56
C GLN A 564 12.16 -21.19 24.64
N GLN A 565 11.80 -20.05 24.04
CA GLN A 565 10.40 -19.58 23.99
C GLN A 565 9.51 -20.59 23.26
N ILE A 566 9.94 -21.05 22.08
CA ILE A 566 9.20 -22.04 21.29
C ILE A 566 9.10 -23.37 22.04
N GLY A 567 10.19 -23.81 22.67
CA GLY A 567 10.23 -25.02 23.49
C GLY A 567 9.25 -24.95 24.65
N GLN A 568 9.17 -23.81 25.34
CA GLN A 568 8.24 -23.59 26.43
C GLN A 568 6.78 -23.58 25.95
N GLU A 569 6.47 -22.90 24.85
CA GLU A 569 5.13 -22.93 24.24
C GLU A 569 4.67 -24.37 23.94
N LEU A 570 5.58 -25.23 23.45
CA LEU A 570 5.27 -26.63 23.19
C LEU A 570 5.12 -27.46 24.47
N VAL A 571 5.88 -27.16 25.52
CA VAL A 571 5.75 -27.79 26.84
C VAL A 571 4.42 -27.42 27.49
N ASP A 572 4.02 -26.15 27.42
CA ASP A 572 2.74 -25.66 27.95
C ASP A 572 1.55 -26.32 27.23
N LEU A 573 1.74 -26.75 25.98
CA LEU A 573 0.78 -27.52 25.21
C LEU A 573 0.85 -29.03 25.48
N GLY A 574 1.71 -29.49 26.40
CA GLY A 574 1.81 -30.88 26.85
C GLY A 574 2.98 -31.67 26.28
N ALA A 575 3.98 -31.03 25.67
CA ALA A 575 5.24 -31.72 25.39
C ALA A 575 5.99 -32.02 26.70
N GLY A 576 6.47 -33.25 26.90
CA GLY A 576 7.19 -33.61 28.13
C GLY A 576 8.54 -32.91 28.28
N ARG A 577 9.30 -32.80 27.18
CA ARG A 577 10.54 -32.03 27.09
C ARG A 577 10.87 -31.61 25.66
N TYR A 578 11.81 -30.69 25.50
CA TYR A 578 12.38 -30.30 24.21
C TYR A 578 13.91 -30.34 24.24
N ALA A 579 14.52 -30.64 23.10
CA ALA A 579 15.97 -30.56 22.90
C ALA A 579 16.45 -29.11 22.95
N ARG A 580 17.33 -28.80 23.88
CA ARG A 580 17.95 -27.47 23.98
C ARG A 580 19.17 -27.41 23.07
N PRO A 581 19.51 -26.21 22.54
CA PRO A 581 20.75 -26.03 21.79
C PRO A 581 22.01 -26.40 22.59
N SER A 582 21.98 -26.26 23.92
CA SER A 582 23.08 -26.58 24.83
C SER A 582 23.26 -28.07 25.12
N ASP A 583 22.31 -28.92 24.72
CA ASP A 583 22.42 -30.35 25.01
C ASP A 583 23.58 -30.94 24.17
N THR A 584 24.45 -31.75 24.77
CA THR A 584 25.62 -32.31 24.05
C THR A 584 25.28 -33.59 23.29
N GLN A 585 24.08 -34.12 23.51
CA GLN A 585 23.56 -35.30 22.84
C GLN A 585 22.13 -35.02 22.38
N TYR A 586 21.82 -35.40 21.15
CA TYR A 586 20.44 -35.51 20.69
C TYR A 586 19.69 -36.34 21.73
N PRO A 587 18.55 -35.86 22.26
CA PRO A 587 17.98 -36.42 23.47
C PRO A 587 17.78 -37.92 23.31
N ILE A 588 18.58 -38.69 24.07
CA ILE A 588 18.41 -40.12 24.24
C ILE A 588 16.99 -40.29 24.75
N PHE A 589 16.11 -40.90 23.94
CA PHE A 589 14.76 -41.29 24.32
C PHE A 589 14.84 -41.81 25.76
N PRO A 590 13.98 -41.38 26.70
CA PRO A 590 14.15 -41.75 28.11
C PRO A 590 14.33 -43.26 28.23
N ASP A 591 15.58 -43.70 28.30
CA ASP A 591 15.92 -45.10 28.27
C ASP A 591 15.53 -45.60 29.65
N GLY A 592 14.57 -46.53 29.68
CA GLY A 592 14.38 -47.36 30.85
C GLY A 592 13.18 -47.06 31.75
N GLN A 593 12.23 -46.22 31.39
CA GLN A 593 10.95 -46.18 32.13
C GLN A 593 9.72 -46.34 31.24
N GLN A 594 9.53 -47.53 30.64
CA GLN A 594 8.19 -48.12 30.52
C GLN A 594 8.22 -49.65 30.55
N ARG A 595 7.86 -50.17 31.73
CA ARG A 595 7.21 -51.47 31.91
C ARG A 595 5.77 -51.39 31.37
N SER A 596 5.61 -51.49 30.05
CA SER A 596 4.34 -51.89 29.41
C SER A 596 4.53 -52.05 27.90
N ALA A 597 4.66 -53.29 27.42
CA ALA A 597 4.37 -53.84 26.08
C ALA A 597 4.36 -52.93 24.81
N GLY A 598 5.13 -51.86 24.72
CA GLY A 598 5.19 -50.95 23.59
C GLY A 598 6.63 -50.55 23.27
N ARG A 599 7.03 -50.65 21.99
CA ARG A 599 8.38 -50.26 21.52
C ARG A 599 8.59 -48.76 21.76
N SER A 600 9.72 -48.38 22.34
CA SER A 600 10.14 -46.98 22.44
C SER A 600 10.14 -46.32 21.06
N ARG A 601 9.48 -45.17 20.95
CA ARG A 601 9.39 -44.42 19.70
C ARG A 601 10.77 -43.87 19.33
N LYS A 602 11.21 -44.03 18.07
CA LYS A 602 12.50 -43.50 17.56
C LYS A 602 12.40 -42.13 16.88
N SER A 603 11.28 -41.43 17.03
CA SER A 603 11.02 -40.15 16.38
C SER A 603 10.60 -39.08 17.39
N CYS A 604 10.83 -37.81 17.07
CA CYS A 604 10.29 -36.70 17.84
C CYS A 604 8.76 -36.58 17.67
N ASN A 605 8.09 -35.78 18.51
CA ASN A 605 6.65 -35.60 18.49
C ASN A 605 6.14 -35.13 17.12
N ALA A 606 6.84 -34.19 16.48
CA ALA A 606 6.47 -33.66 15.17
C ALA A 606 6.54 -34.69 14.04
N CYS A 607 7.61 -35.49 14.00
CA CYS A 607 7.77 -36.55 13.01
C CYS A 607 6.71 -37.63 13.22
N TYR A 608 6.51 -38.05 14.47
CA TYR A 608 5.51 -39.05 14.81
C TYR A 608 4.08 -38.61 14.50
N ALA A 609 3.70 -37.39 14.88
CA ALA A 609 2.36 -36.87 14.66
C ALA A 609 1.98 -36.89 13.17
N ASN A 610 2.93 -36.63 12.27
CA ASN A 610 2.68 -36.76 10.83
C ASN A 610 2.56 -38.20 10.35
N THR A 611 3.28 -39.15 10.95
CA THR A 611 3.14 -40.58 10.65
C THR A 611 1.77 -41.10 11.12
N VAL A 612 1.35 -40.76 12.35
CA VAL A 612 0.03 -41.14 12.90
C VAL A 612 -1.11 -40.57 12.06
N LEU A 613 -0.97 -39.34 11.56
CA LEU A 613 -1.97 -38.72 10.67
C LEU A 613 -1.93 -39.26 9.23
N GLY A 614 -1.12 -40.29 8.93
CA GLY A 614 -1.04 -40.93 7.62
C GLY A 614 -0.42 -40.05 6.53
N ARG A 615 0.31 -38.99 6.90
CA ARG A 615 0.73 -37.95 5.95
C ARG A 615 2.11 -38.18 5.33
N SER A 616 2.97 -38.94 5.99
CA SER A 616 4.30 -39.24 5.44
C SER A 616 4.97 -40.43 6.12
N ASN A 617 5.64 -41.28 5.33
CA ASN A 617 6.61 -42.27 5.83
C ASN A 617 7.99 -41.67 6.11
N THR A 618 8.14 -40.33 6.14
CA THR A 618 9.46 -39.71 6.32
C THR A 618 10.02 -40.00 7.70
N MET A 619 11.23 -40.56 7.72
CA MET A 619 11.97 -40.85 8.95
C MET A 619 12.33 -39.55 9.67
N CYS A 620 12.48 -39.64 10.99
CA CYS A 620 13.00 -38.53 11.79
C CYS A 620 14.52 -38.45 11.59
N VAL A 621 14.95 -37.68 10.60
CA VAL A 621 16.38 -37.52 10.25
C VAL A 621 16.98 -36.40 11.08
N GLU A 622 17.96 -36.75 11.92
CA GLU A 622 18.76 -35.79 12.69
C GLU A 622 19.63 -34.95 11.76
N VAL A 623 19.75 -33.66 12.08
CA VAL A 623 20.68 -32.77 11.39
C VAL A 623 22.06 -32.89 12.05
N PRO A 624 23.12 -33.30 11.32
CA PRO A 624 24.44 -33.48 11.92
C PRO A 624 24.92 -32.24 12.69
N GLY A 625 25.36 -32.45 13.94
CA GLY A 625 25.85 -31.39 14.81
C GLY A 625 24.76 -30.48 15.41
N GLN A 626 23.48 -30.82 15.26
CA GLN A 626 22.37 -30.06 15.84
C GLN A 626 21.39 -30.98 16.57
N ASN A 627 20.87 -30.53 17.72
CA ASN A 627 19.85 -31.29 18.46
C ASN A 627 18.44 -31.12 17.89
N THR A 628 18.30 -31.22 16.57
CA THR A 628 17.02 -31.09 15.88
C THR A 628 16.97 -32.02 14.66
N CYS A 629 15.77 -32.42 14.27
CA CYS A 629 15.57 -33.14 13.01
C CYS A 629 15.30 -32.14 11.87
N GLU A 630 15.53 -32.56 10.62
CA GLU A 630 15.34 -31.72 9.43
C GLU A 630 13.95 -31.06 9.40
N ARG A 631 12.90 -31.78 9.80
CA ARG A 631 11.53 -31.26 9.85
C ARG A 631 11.36 -30.18 10.92
N CYS A 632 11.91 -30.37 12.12
CA CYS A 632 11.83 -29.36 13.18
C CYS A 632 12.70 -28.15 12.85
N GLN A 633 13.89 -28.36 12.27
CA GLN A 633 14.76 -27.30 11.78
C GLN A 633 14.07 -26.45 10.70
N ARG A 634 13.34 -27.06 9.77
CA ARG A 634 12.59 -26.37 8.72
C ARG A 634 11.58 -25.36 9.28
N TYR A 635 10.89 -25.71 10.35
CA TYR A 635 9.95 -24.82 11.05
C TYR A 635 10.62 -23.97 12.15
N GLY A 636 11.95 -24.02 12.27
CA GLY A 636 12.70 -23.24 13.25
C GLY A 636 12.32 -23.56 14.70
N ARG A 637 12.00 -24.83 14.99
CA ARG A 637 11.54 -25.28 16.30
C ARG A 637 12.43 -26.39 16.86
N PRO A 638 12.50 -26.56 18.20
CA PRO A 638 13.20 -27.69 18.80
C PRO A 638 12.44 -29.00 18.56
N CYS A 639 13.18 -30.11 18.53
CA CYS A 639 12.56 -31.42 18.68
C CYS A 639 11.96 -31.57 20.07
N THR A 640 10.72 -32.05 20.13
CA THR A 640 10.04 -32.31 21.41
C THR A 640 9.67 -33.78 21.57
N PHE A 641 9.53 -34.20 22.82
CA PHE A 641 9.28 -35.59 23.20
C PHE A 641 8.22 -35.62 24.29
N ALA A 642 7.17 -36.40 24.05
CA ALA A 642 6.13 -36.74 25.00
C ALA A 642 5.91 -38.25 24.94
N HIS A 643 5.30 -38.80 25.97
CA HIS A 643 4.86 -40.18 25.95
C HIS A 643 3.82 -40.39 24.84
N THR A 644 3.87 -41.52 24.14
CA THR A 644 3.10 -41.73 22.89
C THR A 644 1.60 -41.58 23.11
N ARG A 645 1.05 -42.22 24.15
CA ARG A 645 -0.38 -42.12 24.47
C ARG A 645 -0.79 -40.69 24.80
N ASP A 646 0.10 -39.93 25.44
CA ASP A 646 -0.20 -38.56 25.86
C ASP A 646 -0.25 -37.65 24.63
N LEU A 647 0.65 -37.86 23.66
CA LEU A 647 0.62 -37.16 22.38
C LEU A 647 -0.63 -37.52 21.56
N GLU A 648 -0.98 -38.80 21.46
CA GLU A 648 -2.17 -39.26 20.72
C GLU A 648 -3.47 -38.70 21.30
N ASN A 649 -3.54 -38.55 22.64
CA ASN A 649 -4.70 -38.00 23.34
C ASN A 649 -4.66 -36.46 23.48
N ASN A 650 -3.65 -35.77 22.93
CA ASN A 650 -3.49 -34.32 23.05
C ASN A 650 -3.66 -33.60 21.69
N PRO A 651 -4.91 -33.24 21.32
CA PRO A 651 -5.18 -32.57 20.05
C PRO A 651 -4.58 -31.17 19.96
N ALA A 652 -4.32 -30.48 21.08
CA ALA A 652 -3.69 -29.18 21.08
C ALA A 652 -2.22 -29.29 20.66
N LEU A 653 -1.48 -30.22 21.25
CA LEU A 653 -0.10 -30.51 20.88
C LEU A 653 0.02 -31.02 19.45
N LEU A 654 -0.88 -31.91 19.02
CA LEU A 654 -0.90 -32.40 17.63
C LEU A 654 -1.09 -31.25 16.63
N ARG A 655 -2.01 -30.32 16.88
CA ARG A 655 -2.21 -29.12 16.04
C ARG A 655 -1.01 -28.16 16.07
N ALA A 656 -0.34 -28.03 17.20
CA ALA A 656 0.87 -27.22 17.30
C ALA A 656 2.04 -27.78 16.48
N LEU A 657 2.11 -29.11 16.37
CA LEU A 657 3.22 -29.82 15.74
C LEU A 657 3.01 -30.13 14.25
N THR A 658 1.76 -30.17 13.80
CA THR A 658 1.41 -30.60 12.44
C THR A 658 0.66 -29.51 11.70
N ASN A 659 0.81 -29.52 10.38
CA ASN A 659 0.00 -28.70 9.49
C ASN A 659 -1.49 -29.11 9.64
N PRO A 660 -2.48 -28.26 9.35
CA PRO A 660 -3.86 -28.72 9.18
C PRO A 660 -3.95 -29.80 8.07
N ASN A 661 -4.95 -30.69 8.15
CA ASN A 661 -5.19 -31.70 7.09
C ASN A 661 -5.37 -31.00 5.74
N GLU A 662 -4.93 -31.67 4.68
CA GLU A 662 -5.25 -31.25 3.31
C GLU A 662 -6.77 -31.29 3.14
N VAL A 663 -7.35 -30.12 2.85
CA VAL A 663 -8.48 -30.11 1.94
C VAL A 663 -7.92 -30.67 0.61
N PRO A 664 -8.62 -31.56 -0.12
CA PRO A 664 -8.07 -32.33 -1.25
C PRO A 664 -7.48 -31.52 -2.43
N PHE A 665 -7.33 -30.20 -2.32
CA PHE A 665 -6.99 -29.29 -3.41
C PHE A 665 -5.77 -28.46 -3.05
N THR A 666 -4.74 -28.62 -3.86
CA THR A 666 -3.39 -28.16 -3.57
C THR A 666 -2.96 -27.10 -4.58
N ILE A 667 -2.52 -25.94 -4.12
CA ILE A 667 -1.88 -24.89 -4.94
C ILE A 667 -0.38 -25.18 -5.02
N THR A 668 0.19 -25.40 -6.21
CA THR A 668 1.65 -25.29 -6.39
C THR A 668 2.08 -23.83 -6.37
N SER A 669 3.15 -23.53 -5.62
CA SER A 669 3.65 -22.18 -5.45
C SER A 669 4.32 -21.61 -6.71
N VAL A 670 4.73 -20.35 -6.56
CA VAL A 670 4.98 -19.33 -7.58
C VAL A 670 6.48 -19.16 -7.75
N ASP A 671 6.96 -19.22 -8.98
CA ASP A 671 8.23 -18.58 -9.32
C ASP A 671 8.06 -17.69 -10.56
N GLY A 672 8.16 -16.37 -10.33
CA GLY A 672 8.50 -15.40 -11.35
C GLY A 672 9.97 -14.98 -11.28
N ASN A 673 10.69 -15.40 -10.23
CA ASN A 673 12.06 -14.99 -9.93
C ASN A 673 13.12 -16.01 -10.33
N ASP A 674 12.74 -17.20 -10.79
CA ASP A 674 13.68 -18.19 -11.34
C ASP A 674 14.46 -17.67 -12.59
N LYS A 675 14.17 -16.44 -13.04
CA LYS A 675 14.96 -15.70 -14.04
C LYS A 675 15.92 -14.64 -13.49
N MET A 676 15.85 -14.22 -12.22
CA MET A 676 16.79 -13.23 -11.67
C MET A 676 18.09 -13.84 -11.12
N GLU A 677 18.13 -15.13 -10.80
CA GLU A 677 19.38 -15.77 -10.37
C GLU A 677 20.34 -16.11 -11.54
N ARG A 678 19.85 -16.15 -12.79
CA ARG A 678 20.72 -16.36 -13.97
C ARG A 678 21.38 -15.09 -14.54
N PHE A 679 21.23 -13.94 -13.89
CA PHE A 679 21.85 -12.67 -14.30
C PHE A 679 22.72 -12.01 -13.22
N ARG A 680 23.08 -12.74 -12.16
CA ARG A 680 24.10 -12.32 -11.16
C ARG A 680 25.22 -13.34 -10.99
N ALA A 681 25.66 -13.95 -12.10
CA ALA A 681 26.96 -14.62 -12.22
C ALA A 681 27.67 -14.09 -13.47
#